data_AF-A0A2T4WLY7-F1
#
_entry.id   AF-A0A2T4WLY7-F1
#
_cell.length_a   1.000
_cell.length_b   1.000
_cell.length_c   1.000
_cell.angle_alpha   90.00
_cell.angle_beta   90.00
_cell.angle_gamma   90.00
#
_symmetry.space_group_name_H-M   'P 1'
#
loop_
_entity.id
_entity.type
_entity.pdbx_description
1 polymer ?
#
loop_
_entity_poly.entity_id
_entity_poly.type
_entity_poly.pdbx_seq_one_letter_code
_entity_poly.pdbx_strand_id
1 'polypeptide(L)'
;MIKKLFFITLFLGIGSTGFSQTGNEAQGKSVIPEVFVSPYDGATLFPAAGSAFSTGDYNTIFGAGSGGQIASGSFNVFIGTMAGALYDNENDNTVIGAFAADQTALGIDNVYIGKFVARTATGNDNTIIGNEAGENLTTGSDNTIIGEEAGQALTSGRDNVFIGEDAGFSSTTSNDNTFVGNAAGRNNTIGRQNAFFGNEAGYDNFEGYKNTFVGDSTGLDNSVGRLNTFVGQGAGSATEYADYNTFIGVQAGGDNNRTNSQTNANRNTYVGTFTGFSNREGEDNAGFGAFANYNQGFDILNITGRFGAASSYVTRSRTTFMGAQAFPNNNDVSAFGYMARVDGQYGMALGGNTRAQQNYAVAIGHNVNVNQVNTMALGGDGFVNAQPVDNRLSVGIGTLGANGFASLELADTDKGFLINRMTTAQRVALETAENPLTGLTNVFGLTEEGMMVYDTDLDTVFTWLGSTWKAVDTNTDSQELDLTTDILSISGGLATVDLTPYLDNTDEQELDLTSDILSISGGIETVDLSGYLDNTDAQELDLTSNILSISGGIASVNLSGYLDNTDNQNLTSASLTGNTLTIAIENGASVDVDLSGYLDNTDAQELDLTSNILSISGGIASVNLSGYLDNTDNQNLTSASLTGNTLTIAIENGASVDVDLSGYLDNTDAQELDLTSNTLSISGGIATVDLSGYLNTDEQELDLTSDILSISG
;
A
#
# COMPACT_ATOMS: atom_id res chain seq x y z
N MET A 1 95.64 28.79 -60.97
CA MET A 1 95.48 29.63 -59.75
C MET A 1 93.99 29.65 -59.41
N ILE A 2 93.60 28.91 -58.35
CA ILE A 2 93.02 29.42 -57.09
C ILE A 2 91.53 29.78 -57.27
N LYS A 3 90.56 28.92 -56.92
CA LYS A 3 90.03 28.50 -55.59
C LYS A 3 89.18 29.57 -54.85
N LYS A 4 87.93 29.16 -54.55
CA LYS A 4 87.16 29.29 -53.27
C LYS A 4 86.71 30.71 -52.87
N LEU A 5 85.45 31.00 -52.49
CA LEU A 5 84.50 30.47 -51.48
C LEU A 5 84.19 31.66 -50.53
N PHE A 6 82.93 31.80 -50.07
CA PHE A 6 82.42 32.41 -48.80
C PHE A 6 81.16 33.26 -49.03
N PHE A 7 80.08 33.19 -48.23
CA PHE A 7 79.63 32.29 -47.17
C PHE A 7 78.15 32.65 -46.89
N ILE A 8 77.29 31.65 -46.66
CA ILE A 8 75.95 31.82 -46.09
C ILE A 8 76.14 32.02 -44.59
N THR A 9 75.57 33.10 -44.05
CA THR A 9 75.63 33.39 -42.61
C THR A 9 74.70 32.45 -41.85
N LEU A 10 75.33 31.74 -40.92
CA LEU A 10 74.84 30.78 -39.95
C LEU A 10 73.93 31.47 -38.92
N PHE A 11 72.68 31.03 -38.77
CA PHE A 11 71.91 31.19 -37.52
C PHE A 11 72.30 30.02 -36.61
N LEU A 12 73.35 30.19 -35.80
CA LEU A 12 73.57 29.40 -34.58
C LEU A 12 73.64 30.38 -33.42
N GLY A 13 72.58 30.37 -32.62
CA GLY A 13 72.40 31.28 -31.51
C GLY A 13 71.14 30.98 -30.71
N ILE A 14 70.91 29.70 -30.37
CA ILE A 14 70.15 29.35 -29.17
C ILE A 14 70.93 28.20 -28.53
N GLY A 15 71.39 28.44 -27.30
CA GLY A 15 72.10 27.45 -26.51
C GLY A 15 71.21 26.23 -26.29
N SER A 16 71.75 25.07 -26.60
CA SER A 16 71.24 23.79 -26.16
C SER A 16 71.37 23.68 -24.64
N THR A 17 70.23 23.75 -23.94
CA THR A 17 70.04 23.03 -22.68
C THR A 17 68.99 21.95 -22.96
N GLY A 18 69.49 20.73 -23.23
CA GLY A 18 68.77 19.45 -23.29
C GLY A 18 67.34 19.43 -23.84
N PHE A 19 67.16 19.23 -25.15
CA PHE A 19 65.87 18.79 -25.67
C PHE A 19 65.78 17.26 -25.62
N SER A 20 65.07 16.75 -24.62
CA SER A 20 64.57 15.36 -24.56
C SER A 20 63.23 15.28 -25.31
N GLN A 21 63.18 15.72 -26.56
CA GLN A 21 61.93 15.90 -27.31
C GLN A 21 62.02 15.24 -28.68
N THR A 22 61.56 14.01 -28.79
CA THR A 22 61.46 13.22 -30.03
C THR A 22 60.01 13.25 -30.52
N GLY A 23 59.79 13.61 -31.78
CA GLY A 23 58.48 13.44 -32.43
C GLY A 23 57.43 14.53 -32.16
N ASN A 24 57.80 15.70 -31.63
CA ASN A 24 56.90 16.86 -31.52
C ASN A 24 56.79 17.64 -32.85
N GLU A 25 55.58 18.04 -33.24
CA GLU A 25 55.29 18.94 -34.37
C GLU A 25 54.61 20.22 -33.86
N ALA A 26 55.22 21.40 -34.06
CA ALA A 26 54.67 22.67 -33.54
C ALA A 26 54.76 23.83 -34.56
N GLN A 27 53.65 24.56 -34.76
CA GLN A 27 53.60 25.75 -35.64
C GLN A 27 52.58 26.79 -35.14
N GLY A 28 53.03 28.02 -34.88
CA GLY A 28 52.17 29.10 -34.39
C GLY A 28 52.96 30.36 -34.03
N LYS A 29 52.26 31.47 -33.79
CA LYS A 29 52.85 32.73 -33.29
C LYS A 29 52.39 32.99 -31.86
N SER A 30 53.17 33.78 -31.12
CA SER A 30 52.69 34.37 -29.86
C SER A 30 51.48 35.27 -30.11
N VAL A 31 50.58 35.37 -29.14
CA VAL A 31 49.35 36.15 -29.24
C VAL A 31 48.99 36.77 -27.90
N ILE A 32 48.40 37.96 -27.94
CA ILE A 32 47.72 38.58 -26.80
C ILE A 32 46.22 38.48 -27.12
N PRO A 33 45.45 37.65 -26.39
CA PRO A 33 44.03 37.51 -26.68
C PRO A 33 43.27 38.78 -26.29
N GLU A 34 42.49 39.35 -27.22
CA GLU A 34 41.63 40.53 -27.00
C GLU A 34 40.17 40.14 -26.68
N VAL A 35 39.91 38.92 -26.20
CA VAL A 35 38.56 38.47 -25.86
C VAL A 35 38.23 38.94 -24.44
N PHE A 36 37.22 39.81 -24.28
CA PHE A 36 36.80 40.40 -23.01
C PHE A 36 36.11 39.41 -22.05
N VAL A 37 36.78 38.30 -21.71
CA VAL A 37 36.36 37.33 -20.68
C VAL A 37 37.58 36.87 -19.90
N SER A 38 37.48 36.83 -18.56
CA SER A 38 38.51 36.28 -17.67
C SER A 38 38.95 34.90 -18.14
N PRO A 39 40.26 34.57 -18.12
CA PRO A 39 41.39 35.31 -17.58
C PRO A 39 42.11 36.20 -18.60
N TYR A 40 41.56 36.42 -19.80
CA TYR A 40 42.24 37.23 -20.83
C TYR A 40 41.87 38.71 -20.69
N ASP A 41 42.66 39.41 -19.88
CA ASP A 41 42.55 40.85 -19.61
C ASP A 41 43.22 41.75 -20.67
N GLY A 42 43.74 41.15 -21.76
CA GLY A 42 44.50 41.83 -22.79
C GLY A 42 45.94 42.21 -22.39
N ALA A 43 46.43 41.78 -21.22
CA ALA A 43 47.78 42.07 -20.75
C ALA A 43 48.75 40.87 -20.87
N THR A 44 48.22 39.64 -20.85
CA THR A 44 49.04 38.41 -20.84
C THR A 44 49.41 37.96 -22.26
N LEU A 45 50.72 37.88 -22.54
CA LEU A 45 51.27 37.32 -23.78
C LEU A 45 51.34 35.80 -23.68
N PHE A 46 50.61 35.11 -24.54
CA PHE A 46 50.76 33.67 -24.72
C PHE A 46 51.86 33.41 -25.75
N PRO A 47 52.86 32.60 -25.40
CA PRO A 47 54.02 32.41 -26.25
C PRO A 47 53.67 31.52 -27.45
N ALA A 48 54.58 31.39 -28.41
CA ALA A 48 54.33 30.61 -29.62
C ALA A 48 54.16 29.11 -29.29
N ALA A 49 53.44 28.40 -30.17
CA ALA A 49 53.19 26.97 -30.05
C ALA A 49 54.46 26.17 -29.71
N GLY A 50 54.41 25.38 -28.63
CA GLY A 50 55.49 24.49 -28.19
C GLY A 50 56.74 25.18 -27.64
N SER A 51 56.72 26.49 -27.41
CA SER A 51 57.91 27.22 -26.94
C SER A 51 58.24 27.05 -25.45
N ALA A 52 57.31 26.51 -24.66
CA ALA A 52 57.49 26.23 -23.22
C ALA A 52 58.06 24.84 -22.91
N PHE A 53 58.20 23.95 -23.91
CA PHE A 53 58.61 22.57 -23.64
C PHE A 53 60.03 22.47 -23.06
N SER A 54 60.12 21.84 -21.89
CA SER A 54 61.37 21.44 -21.22
C SER A 54 61.65 19.94 -21.35
N THR A 55 60.59 19.11 -21.38
CA THR A 55 60.61 17.66 -21.61
C THR A 55 59.29 17.23 -22.31
N GLY A 56 59.09 15.94 -22.63
CA GLY A 56 57.85 15.42 -23.24
C GLY A 56 57.90 15.22 -24.76
N ASP A 57 57.25 14.16 -25.25
CA ASP A 57 57.39 13.64 -26.63
C ASP A 57 56.04 13.48 -27.37
N TYR A 58 56.09 13.39 -28.70
CA TYR A 58 54.94 13.02 -29.57
C TYR A 58 53.71 13.96 -29.53
N ASN A 59 53.89 15.25 -29.36
CA ASN A 59 52.80 16.25 -29.39
C ASN A 59 52.62 16.88 -30.78
N THR A 60 51.38 17.22 -31.16
CA THR A 60 51.03 17.99 -32.36
C THR A 60 50.38 19.32 -31.96
N ILE A 61 51.01 20.47 -32.22
CA ILE A 61 50.53 21.79 -31.79
C ILE A 61 50.46 22.77 -32.98
N PHE A 62 49.27 23.27 -33.31
CA PHE A 62 49.07 24.18 -34.43
C PHE A 62 48.12 25.32 -34.09
N GLY A 63 48.59 26.57 -34.14
CA GLY A 63 47.76 27.75 -33.89
C GLY A 63 48.45 28.79 -33.02
N ALA A 64 47.94 30.02 -33.04
CA ALA A 64 48.49 31.10 -32.23
C ALA A 64 48.15 30.88 -30.75
N GLY A 65 49.15 30.90 -29.87
CA GLY A 65 48.99 30.66 -28.42
C GLY A 65 48.55 29.25 -28.02
N SER A 66 48.45 28.31 -28.96
CA SER A 66 48.07 26.92 -28.67
C SER A 66 49.18 26.19 -27.91
N GLY A 67 48.84 25.44 -26.87
CA GLY A 67 49.81 24.79 -26.00
C GLY A 67 50.87 25.77 -25.47
N GLY A 68 50.46 27.00 -25.13
CA GLY A 68 51.40 28.08 -24.81
C GLY A 68 52.22 27.82 -23.54
N GLN A 69 51.67 27.10 -22.57
CA GLN A 69 52.32 26.84 -21.28
C GLN A 69 52.84 25.41 -21.09
N ILE A 70 52.67 24.52 -22.08
CA ILE A 70 53.01 23.10 -21.91
C ILE A 70 54.53 22.89 -21.69
N ALA A 71 54.89 22.45 -20.48
CA ALA A 71 56.29 22.28 -20.08
C ALA A 71 56.81 20.84 -20.17
N SER A 72 56.01 19.81 -19.86
CA SER A 72 56.46 18.40 -19.89
C SER A 72 55.47 17.31 -20.35
N GLY A 73 54.39 17.69 -21.06
CA GLY A 73 53.37 16.75 -21.55
C GLY A 73 53.76 15.96 -22.83
N SER A 74 53.16 14.80 -23.03
CA SER A 74 53.36 13.89 -24.18
C SER A 74 52.05 13.46 -24.83
N PHE A 75 52.11 13.09 -26.12
CA PHE A 75 50.96 12.56 -26.88
C PHE A 75 49.74 13.49 -27.02
N ASN A 76 49.93 14.81 -26.85
CA ASN A 76 48.83 15.77 -26.99
C ASN A 76 48.64 16.25 -28.44
N VAL A 77 47.41 16.56 -28.82
CA VAL A 77 47.04 17.21 -30.08
C VAL A 77 46.32 18.52 -29.76
N PHE A 78 46.95 19.67 -30.03
CA PHE A 78 46.36 21.00 -29.85
C PHE A 78 46.27 21.73 -31.19
N ILE A 79 45.06 21.99 -31.69
CA ILE A 79 44.87 22.61 -33.01
C ILE A 79 43.82 23.72 -32.93
N GLY A 80 44.24 24.97 -33.10
CA GLY A 80 43.38 26.15 -33.06
C GLY A 80 44.01 27.30 -32.30
N THR A 81 43.48 28.51 -32.48
CA THR A 81 43.95 29.66 -31.69
C THR A 81 43.63 29.42 -30.21
N MET A 82 44.63 29.54 -29.34
CA MET A 82 44.52 29.35 -27.89
C MET A 82 44.06 27.96 -27.43
N ALA A 83 44.05 26.95 -28.31
CA ALA A 83 43.71 25.58 -27.93
C ALA A 83 44.72 25.06 -26.88
N GLY A 84 44.23 24.65 -25.70
CA GLY A 84 45.05 24.12 -24.62
C GLY A 84 46.09 25.12 -24.07
N ALA A 85 45.79 26.43 -24.06
CA ALA A 85 46.80 27.46 -23.82
C ALA A 85 47.47 27.40 -22.44
N LEU A 86 46.75 26.98 -21.39
CA LEU A 86 47.24 26.91 -20.00
C LEU A 86 47.63 25.50 -19.51
N TYR A 87 47.58 24.47 -20.35
CA TYR A 87 47.99 23.11 -19.97
C TYR A 87 49.45 23.10 -19.46
N ASP A 88 49.68 22.46 -18.31
CA ASP A 88 50.99 22.30 -17.68
C ASP A 88 51.25 20.84 -17.23
N ASN A 89 51.91 20.07 -18.11
CA ASN A 89 52.45 18.71 -17.87
C ASN A 89 51.50 17.52 -18.07
N GLU A 90 50.40 17.70 -18.80
CA GLU A 90 49.41 16.65 -19.04
C GLU A 90 49.67 15.87 -20.33
N ASN A 91 49.13 14.65 -20.39
CA ASN A 91 49.33 13.73 -21.50
C ASN A 91 48.01 13.32 -22.15
N ASP A 92 48.11 12.85 -23.39
CA ASP A 92 47.06 12.10 -24.08
C ASP A 92 45.76 12.89 -24.34
N ASN A 93 45.85 14.22 -24.46
CA ASN A 93 44.70 15.07 -24.75
C ASN A 93 44.57 15.41 -26.25
N THR A 94 43.34 15.45 -26.78
CA THR A 94 43.01 16.00 -28.10
C THR A 94 42.16 17.25 -27.95
N VAL A 95 42.72 18.43 -28.22
CA VAL A 95 42.05 19.73 -28.11
C VAL A 95 42.04 20.44 -29.46
N ILE A 96 40.86 20.63 -30.06
CA ILE A 96 40.71 21.20 -31.39
C ILE A 96 39.64 22.29 -31.40
N GLY A 97 40.04 23.50 -31.77
CA GLY A 97 39.15 24.64 -31.99
C GLY A 97 39.64 25.92 -31.32
N ALA A 98 38.94 27.02 -31.59
CA ALA A 98 39.33 28.32 -31.04
C ALA A 98 38.93 28.40 -29.57
N PHE A 99 39.91 28.69 -28.70
CA PHE A 99 39.71 28.80 -27.25
C PHE A 99 39.10 27.53 -26.62
N ALA A 100 39.40 26.36 -27.19
CA ALA A 100 39.08 25.07 -26.59
C ALA A 100 40.04 24.78 -25.43
N ALA A 101 39.50 24.46 -24.25
CA ALA A 101 40.26 24.17 -23.02
C ALA A 101 41.40 25.18 -22.76
N ASP A 102 41.11 26.45 -23.02
CA ASP A 102 42.08 27.54 -23.06
C ASP A 102 42.52 27.99 -21.66
N GLN A 103 41.70 27.72 -20.65
CA GLN A 103 41.96 28.01 -19.24
C GLN A 103 42.19 26.74 -18.41
N THR A 104 42.26 25.59 -19.07
CA THR A 104 42.48 24.30 -18.42
C THR A 104 43.95 24.17 -18.07
N ALA A 105 44.22 23.86 -16.81
CA ALA A 105 45.58 23.79 -16.27
C ALA A 105 45.99 22.39 -15.81
N LEU A 106 45.07 21.41 -15.84
CA LEU A 106 45.23 20.01 -15.44
C LEU A 106 44.23 19.18 -16.25
N GLY A 107 44.47 17.87 -16.43
CA GLY A 107 43.54 16.96 -17.11
C GLY A 107 44.22 16.04 -18.12
N ILE A 108 44.02 14.74 -18.00
CA ILE A 108 44.59 13.72 -18.89
C ILE A 108 43.49 12.94 -19.63
N ASP A 109 43.85 12.35 -20.77
CA ASP A 109 42.98 11.46 -21.54
C ASP A 109 41.66 12.11 -22.03
N ASN A 110 41.66 13.42 -22.31
CA ASN A 110 40.47 14.15 -22.74
C ASN A 110 40.40 14.39 -24.26
N VAL A 111 39.18 14.43 -24.81
CA VAL A 111 38.90 14.84 -26.20
C VAL A 111 37.98 16.06 -26.19
N TYR A 112 38.50 17.23 -26.54
CA TYR A 112 37.80 18.51 -26.57
C TYR A 112 37.79 19.09 -27.98
N ILE A 113 36.62 19.18 -28.63
CA ILE A 113 36.51 19.65 -30.02
C ILE A 113 35.40 20.68 -30.16
N GLY A 114 35.75 21.93 -30.44
CA GLY A 114 34.77 23.01 -30.60
C GLY A 114 35.33 24.38 -30.24
N LYS A 115 34.46 25.38 -30.22
CA LYS A 115 34.80 26.73 -29.76
C LYS A 115 34.34 26.88 -28.31
N PHE A 116 35.19 27.44 -27.44
CA PHE A 116 34.87 27.64 -26.02
C PHE A 116 34.40 26.37 -25.29
N VAL A 117 34.89 25.21 -25.73
CA VAL A 117 34.58 23.92 -25.12
C VAL A 117 35.47 23.71 -23.88
N ALA A 118 34.89 23.19 -22.79
CA ALA A 118 35.62 22.71 -21.61
C ALA A 118 36.68 23.70 -21.06
N ARG A 119 36.35 24.99 -20.98
CA ARG A 119 37.36 26.06 -20.82
C ARG A 119 38.19 25.91 -19.56
N THR A 120 37.59 25.49 -18.46
CA THR A 120 38.22 25.37 -17.13
C THR A 120 38.34 23.93 -16.62
N ALA A 121 38.17 22.92 -17.48
CA ALA A 121 37.97 21.53 -17.06
C ALA A 121 39.27 20.86 -16.60
N THR A 122 39.38 20.53 -15.31
CA THR A 122 40.53 19.84 -14.71
C THR A 122 40.35 18.34 -14.51
N GLY A 123 39.20 17.78 -14.86
CA GLY A 123 38.94 16.35 -14.79
C GLY A 123 39.54 15.57 -15.97
N ASN A 124 39.51 14.23 -15.83
CA ASN A 124 40.09 13.30 -16.78
C ASN A 124 39.02 12.51 -17.54
N ASP A 125 39.42 11.84 -18.61
CA ASP A 125 38.60 10.85 -19.32
C ASP A 125 37.29 11.40 -19.90
N ASN A 126 37.26 12.70 -20.26
CA ASN A 126 36.09 13.35 -20.84
C ASN A 126 36.15 13.40 -22.38
N THR A 127 35.01 13.19 -23.04
CA THR A 127 34.82 13.47 -24.48
C THR A 127 33.79 14.59 -24.65
N ILE A 128 34.22 15.80 -25.01
CA ILE A 128 33.37 16.99 -25.12
C ILE A 128 33.49 17.60 -26.53
N ILE A 129 32.38 17.67 -27.27
CA ILE A 129 32.35 18.11 -28.66
C ILE A 129 31.17 19.07 -28.91
N GLY A 130 31.45 20.31 -29.28
CA GLY A 130 30.41 21.31 -29.58
C GLY A 130 30.87 22.75 -29.33
N ASN A 131 30.07 23.72 -29.79
CA ASN A 131 30.27 25.12 -29.38
C ASN A 131 29.77 25.28 -27.94
N GLU A 132 30.60 25.81 -27.04
CA GLU A 132 30.25 26.09 -25.64
C GLU A 132 29.79 24.86 -24.83
N ALA A 133 30.07 23.65 -25.35
CA ALA A 133 29.80 22.40 -24.66
C ALA A 133 30.69 22.27 -23.42
N GLY A 134 30.08 21.95 -22.27
CA GLY A 134 30.79 21.84 -20.99
C GLY A 134 31.61 23.09 -20.62
N GLU A 135 31.21 24.28 -21.05
CA GLU A 135 32.03 25.51 -20.88
C GLU A 135 32.46 25.74 -19.42
N ASN A 136 31.56 25.51 -18.46
CA ASN A 136 31.82 25.70 -17.03
C ASN A 136 32.33 24.44 -16.31
N LEU A 137 32.72 23.40 -17.04
CA LEU A 137 33.26 22.19 -16.43
C LEU A 137 34.55 22.51 -15.66
N THR A 138 34.61 22.05 -14.42
CA THR A 138 35.77 22.17 -13.53
C THR A 138 36.29 20.76 -13.22
N THR A 139 35.86 20.11 -12.15
CA THR A 139 36.47 18.85 -11.65
C THR A 139 35.77 17.56 -12.10
N GLY A 140 34.81 17.65 -13.04
CA GLY A 140 34.07 16.49 -13.53
C GLY A 140 34.91 15.59 -14.45
N SER A 141 34.81 14.27 -14.25
CA SER A 141 35.51 13.24 -15.03
C SER A 141 34.52 12.27 -15.67
N ASP A 142 35.00 11.49 -16.65
CA ASP A 142 34.25 10.38 -17.24
C ASP A 142 32.95 10.80 -17.96
N ASN A 143 32.90 12.03 -18.48
CA ASN A 143 31.71 12.54 -19.17
C ASN A 143 31.83 12.46 -20.70
N THR A 144 30.73 12.12 -21.38
CA THR A 144 30.57 12.26 -22.85
C THR A 144 29.55 13.34 -23.14
N ILE A 145 29.96 14.49 -23.67
CA ILE A 145 29.11 15.66 -23.91
C ILE A 145 29.23 16.08 -25.38
N ILE A 146 28.16 15.97 -26.17
CA ILE A 146 28.19 16.21 -27.62
C ILE A 146 26.98 17.04 -28.04
N GLY A 147 27.19 18.29 -28.45
CA GLY A 147 26.12 19.20 -28.86
C GLY A 147 26.49 20.64 -28.57
N GLU A 148 25.81 21.59 -29.20
CA GLU A 148 25.97 23.00 -28.84
C GLU A 148 25.29 23.26 -27.49
N GLU A 149 26.02 23.95 -26.59
CA GLU A 149 25.61 24.24 -25.20
C GLU A 149 25.25 23.01 -24.34
N ALA A 150 25.55 21.79 -24.81
CA ALA A 150 25.33 20.57 -24.05
C ALA A 150 26.17 20.61 -22.76
N GLY A 151 25.52 20.37 -21.62
CA GLY A 151 26.15 20.43 -20.30
C GLY A 151 26.84 21.76 -19.97
N GLN A 152 26.44 22.90 -20.56
CA GLN A 152 27.12 24.19 -20.39
C GLN A 152 27.33 24.57 -18.92
N ALA A 153 26.34 24.33 -18.04
CA ALA A 153 26.42 24.65 -16.61
C ALA A 153 27.11 23.59 -15.74
N LEU A 154 27.58 22.47 -16.31
CA LEU A 154 28.15 21.36 -15.55
C LEU A 154 29.46 21.80 -14.91
N THR A 155 29.59 21.65 -13.60
CA THR A 155 30.78 22.08 -12.84
C THR A 155 31.63 20.89 -12.38
N SER A 156 31.06 19.92 -11.67
CA SER A 156 31.81 18.81 -11.04
C SER A 156 31.19 17.42 -11.21
N GLY A 157 30.11 17.32 -11.99
CA GLY A 157 29.41 16.06 -12.24
C GLY A 157 30.26 15.05 -13.02
N ARG A 158 30.01 13.76 -12.78
CA ARG A 158 30.75 12.62 -13.35
C ARG A 158 29.82 11.60 -13.99
N ASP A 159 30.39 10.78 -14.87
CA ASP A 159 29.71 9.63 -15.49
C ASP A 159 28.43 10.04 -16.26
N ASN A 160 28.41 11.24 -16.85
CA ASN A 160 27.27 11.73 -17.62
C ASN A 160 27.47 11.54 -19.13
N VAL A 161 26.41 11.20 -19.85
CA VAL A 161 26.34 11.16 -21.31
C VAL A 161 25.28 12.17 -21.78
N PHE A 162 25.69 13.32 -22.30
CA PHE A 162 24.79 14.34 -22.86
C PHE A 162 25.01 14.46 -24.37
N ILE A 163 24.00 14.16 -25.18
CA ILE A 163 24.10 14.16 -26.64
C ILE A 163 22.90 14.88 -27.25
N GLY A 164 23.11 16.06 -27.82
CA GLY A 164 22.09 16.94 -28.41
C GLY A 164 22.35 18.40 -28.08
N GLU A 165 21.82 19.32 -28.89
CA GLU A 165 21.79 20.75 -28.50
C GLU A 165 21.02 20.89 -27.18
N ASP A 166 21.57 21.65 -26.24
CA ASP A 166 21.00 21.92 -24.92
C ASP A 166 20.74 20.69 -24.02
N ALA A 167 21.29 19.51 -24.36
CA ALA A 167 21.19 18.33 -23.51
C ALA A 167 21.89 18.58 -22.17
N GLY A 168 21.16 18.48 -21.06
CA GLY A 168 21.69 18.77 -19.71
C GLY A 168 22.17 20.20 -19.50
N PHE A 169 21.68 21.19 -20.27
CA PHE A 169 22.14 22.59 -20.25
C PHE A 169 22.33 23.17 -18.83
N SER A 170 21.35 22.98 -17.94
CA SER A 170 21.34 23.53 -16.57
C SER A 170 21.96 22.60 -15.51
N SER A 171 22.49 21.45 -15.90
CA SER A 171 23.04 20.47 -14.97
C SER A 171 24.32 21.00 -14.34
N THR A 172 24.41 21.04 -13.00
CA THR A 172 25.53 21.67 -12.27
C THR A 172 26.44 20.65 -11.60
N THR A 173 25.90 19.77 -10.76
CA THR A 173 26.65 18.74 -10.01
C THR A 173 26.05 17.33 -10.19
N SER A 174 25.24 17.16 -11.24
CA SER A 174 24.54 15.93 -11.60
C SER A 174 25.51 14.79 -11.93
N ASN A 175 25.19 13.56 -11.53
CA ASN A 175 26.03 12.37 -11.82
C ASN A 175 25.22 11.22 -12.42
N ASP A 176 25.88 10.34 -13.17
CA ASP A 176 25.32 9.10 -13.70
C ASP A 176 24.10 9.32 -14.63
N ASN A 177 24.00 10.43 -15.34
CA ASN A 177 22.86 10.69 -16.24
C ASN A 177 23.18 10.36 -17.70
N THR A 178 22.21 9.86 -18.44
CA THR A 178 22.29 9.67 -19.90
C THR A 178 21.16 10.46 -20.56
N PHE A 179 21.45 11.58 -21.20
CA PHE A 179 20.51 12.41 -21.94
C PHE A 179 20.87 12.41 -23.43
N VAL A 180 19.97 11.92 -24.28
CA VAL A 180 20.17 11.83 -25.73
C VAL A 180 18.97 12.41 -26.46
N GLY A 181 19.14 13.58 -27.05
CA GLY A 181 18.11 14.34 -27.76
C GLY A 181 18.27 15.84 -27.55
N ASN A 182 17.72 16.63 -28.46
CA ASN A 182 17.66 18.08 -28.33
C ASN A 182 16.87 18.46 -27.05
N ALA A 183 17.46 19.28 -26.19
CA ALA A 183 16.94 19.72 -24.89
C ALA A 183 16.53 18.58 -23.92
N ALA A 184 17.09 17.38 -24.08
CA ALA A 184 16.87 16.29 -23.12
C ALA A 184 17.47 16.66 -21.76
N GLY A 185 16.66 16.62 -20.70
CA GLY A 185 17.07 17.00 -19.34
C GLY A 185 17.51 18.45 -19.18
N ARG A 186 17.09 19.38 -20.06
CA ARG A 186 17.58 20.77 -20.12
C ARG A 186 17.62 21.49 -18.76
N ASN A 187 16.56 21.37 -17.96
CA ASN A 187 16.44 22.04 -16.66
C ASN A 187 16.76 21.12 -15.47
N ASN A 188 17.39 19.97 -15.70
CA ASN A 188 17.96 19.16 -14.63
C ASN A 188 19.14 19.90 -14.01
N THR A 189 19.13 20.13 -12.69
CA THR A 189 20.19 20.86 -12.00
C THR A 189 21.11 19.94 -11.21
N ILE A 190 20.56 19.08 -10.36
CA ILE A 190 21.31 18.17 -9.48
C ILE A 190 20.81 16.72 -9.55
N GLY A 191 19.81 16.43 -10.38
CA GLY A 191 19.27 15.08 -10.52
C GLY A 191 20.34 14.09 -10.99
N ARG A 192 20.16 12.81 -10.65
CA ARG A 192 21.17 11.77 -10.89
C ARG A 192 20.55 10.46 -11.33
N GLN A 193 21.34 9.63 -12.00
CA GLN A 193 20.92 8.28 -12.40
C GLN A 193 19.70 8.29 -13.33
N ASN A 194 19.51 9.33 -14.14
CA ASN A 194 18.41 9.43 -15.08
C ASN A 194 18.84 9.00 -16.49
N ALA A 195 17.93 8.40 -17.25
CA ALA A 195 18.17 7.95 -18.62
C ALA A 195 17.07 8.49 -19.55
N PHE A 196 17.34 9.57 -20.28
CA PHE A 196 16.40 10.27 -21.15
C PHE A 196 16.81 10.15 -22.62
N PHE A 197 15.90 9.70 -23.47
CA PHE A 197 16.10 9.50 -24.90
C PHE A 197 14.93 10.10 -25.69
N GLY A 198 15.15 11.21 -26.39
CA GLY A 198 14.14 11.92 -27.18
C GLY A 198 14.26 13.44 -27.08
N ASN A 199 13.62 14.17 -28.01
CA ASN A 199 13.54 15.62 -27.93
C ASN A 199 12.71 16.04 -26.70
N GLU A 200 13.23 16.98 -25.91
CA GLU A 200 12.59 17.48 -24.68
C GLU A 200 12.24 16.39 -23.64
N ALA A 201 12.86 15.20 -23.73
CA ALA A 201 12.64 14.15 -22.74
C ALA A 201 13.16 14.61 -21.37
N GLY A 202 12.29 14.65 -20.37
CA GLY A 202 12.63 15.12 -19.02
C GLY A 202 13.02 16.59 -18.95
N TYR A 203 12.52 17.44 -19.86
CA TYR A 203 12.89 18.87 -19.98
C TYR A 203 12.94 19.61 -18.63
N ASP A 204 11.85 19.54 -17.84
CA ASP A 204 11.70 20.14 -16.51
C ASP A 204 11.84 19.11 -15.37
N ASN A 205 12.84 18.23 -15.43
CA ASN A 205 13.20 17.33 -14.32
C ASN A 205 14.27 17.98 -13.40
N PHE A 206 13.89 18.88 -12.48
CA PHE A 206 14.80 19.66 -11.62
C PHE A 206 15.77 18.80 -10.77
N GLU A 207 15.26 17.99 -9.83
CA GLU A 207 16.07 17.14 -8.93
C GLU A 207 15.71 15.64 -9.01
N GLY A 208 14.74 15.26 -9.85
CA GLY A 208 14.30 13.89 -9.98
C GLY A 208 15.46 12.93 -10.30
N TYR A 209 15.41 11.72 -9.75
CA TYR A 209 16.47 10.72 -9.88
C TYR A 209 15.93 9.33 -10.21
N LYS A 210 16.78 8.50 -10.84
CA LYS A 210 16.43 7.13 -11.25
C LYS A 210 15.22 7.05 -12.18
N ASN A 211 15.03 8.04 -13.03
CA ASN A 211 13.96 8.04 -14.03
C ASN A 211 14.47 7.54 -15.39
N THR A 212 13.66 6.80 -16.13
CA THR A 212 13.94 6.36 -17.50
C THR A 212 12.86 6.87 -18.44
N PHE A 213 13.18 7.83 -19.31
CA PHE A 213 12.24 8.43 -20.26
C PHE A 213 12.68 8.17 -21.71
N VAL A 214 11.79 7.63 -22.53
CA VAL A 214 12.08 7.28 -23.92
C VAL A 214 10.95 7.76 -24.83
N GLY A 215 11.17 8.84 -25.57
CA GLY A 215 10.21 9.43 -26.51
C GLY A 215 10.29 10.96 -26.53
N ASP A 216 9.66 11.54 -27.56
CA ASP A 216 9.49 12.99 -27.72
C ASP A 216 8.56 13.57 -26.63
N SER A 217 9.01 14.63 -25.96
CA SER A 217 8.31 15.30 -24.84
C SER A 217 7.85 14.36 -23.71
N THR A 218 8.52 13.21 -23.52
CA THR A 218 8.23 12.25 -22.46
C THR A 218 8.71 12.79 -21.11
N GLY A 219 7.87 12.76 -20.08
CA GLY A 219 8.25 13.23 -18.73
C GLY A 219 8.58 14.72 -18.65
N LEU A 220 8.00 15.55 -19.54
CA LEU A 220 8.36 16.95 -19.74
C LEU A 220 8.36 17.74 -18.41
N ASP A 221 7.28 17.68 -17.64
CA ASP A 221 7.14 18.36 -16.34
C ASP A 221 7.19 17.35 -15.16
N ASN A 222 8.31 16.66 -14.94
CA ASN A 222 8.45 15.69 -13.83
C ASN A 222 8.97 16.32 -12.51
N SER A 223 9.64 17.48 -12.58
CA SER A 223 10.23 18.23 -11.46
C SER A 223 11.10 17.38 -10.53
N VAL A 224 10.54 16.86 -9.42
CA VAL A 224 11.26 16.10 -8.38
C VAL A 224 10.95 14.59 -8.41
N GLY A 225 10.04 14.15 -9.29
CA GLY A 225 9.59 12.76 -9.35
C GLY A 225 10.75 11.77 -9.52
N ARG A 226 10.65 10.61 -8.88
CA ARG A 226 11.72 9.58 -8.87
C ARG A 226 11.21 8.20 -9.25
N LEU A 227 12.15 7.37 -9.73
CA LEU A 227 11.91 5.94 -10.00
C LEU A 227 10.77 5.72 -11.03
N ASN A 228 10.61 6.65 -11.97
CA ASN A 228 9.61 6.56 -13.03
C ASN A 228 10.20 5.92 -14.30
N THR A 229 9.38 5.15 -15.02
CA THR A 229 9.71 4.62 -16.36
C THR A 229 8.65 5.05 -17.35
N PHE A 230 8.97 6.01 -18.23
CA PHE A 230 8.06 6.52 -19.25
C PHE A 230 8.57 6.21 -20.65
N VAL A 231 7.71 5.65 -21.50
CA VAL A 231 8.05 5.26 -22.88
C VAL A 231 6.91 5.66 -23.81
N GLY A 232 7.20 6.42 -24.85
CA GLY A 232 6.22 6.91 -25.84
C GLY A 232 6.07 8.42 -25.81
N GLN A 233 5.70 8.98 -26.97
CA GLN A 233 5.57 10.43 -27.17
C GLN A 233 4.58 11.04 -26.16
N GLY A 234 5.04 12.02 -25.38
CA GLY A 234 4.26 12.71 -24.35
C GLY A 234 3.80 11.84 -23.17
N ALA A 235 4.32 10.63 -22.99
CA ALA A 235 4.01 9.82 -21.80
C ALA A 235 4.48 10.54 -20.53
N GLY A 236 3.62 10.63 -19.51
CA GLY A 236 3.91 11.35 -18.27
C GLY A 236 4.27 12.83 -18.45
N SER A 237 3.79 13.51 -19.50
CA SER A 237 4.20 14.87 -19.83
C SER A 237 3.96 15.91 -18.73
N ALA A 238 2.94 15.72 -17.89
CA ALA A 238 2.61 16.60 -16.77
C ALA A 238 2.53 15.79 -15.49
N THR A 239 3.69 15.30 -15.04
CA THR A 239 3.81 14.36 -13.91
C THR A 239 4.72 14.89 -12.80
N GLU A 240 4.35 16.05 -12.28
CA GLU A 240 5.12 16.76 -11.26
C GLU A 240 5.13 15.97 -9.94
N TYR A 241 6.29 15.71 -9.32
CA TYR A 241 6.45 15.02 -8.02
C TYR A 241 5.96 13.57 -7.92
N ALA A 242 5.49 12.96 -9.01
CA ALA A 242 4.98 11.60 -8.93
C ALA A 242 6.14 10.60 -8.95
N ASP A 243 6.04 9.56 -8.13
CA ASP A 243 7.07 8.57 -7.92
C ASP A 243 6.58 7.15 -8.30
N TYR A 244 7.54 6.31 -8.70
CA TYR A 244 7.33 4.87 -8.95
C TYR A 244 6.28 4.57 -10.03
N ASN A 245 6.14 5.45 -11.03
CA ASN A 245 5.17 5.26 -12.11
C ASN A 245 5.80 4.57 -13.33
N THR A 246 5.01 3.73 -14.01
CA THR A 246 5.40 3.10 -15.29
C THR A 246 4.37 3.45 -16.36
N PHE A 247 4.73 4.31 -17.31
CA PHE A 247 3.84 4.72 -18.40
C PHE A 247 4.42 4.32 -19.75
N ILE A 248 3.71 3.50 -20.52
CA ILE A 248 4.15 2.98 -21.81
C ILE A 248 3.05 3.20 -22.84
N GLY A 249 3.34 3.98 -23.89
CA GLY A 249 2.40 4.35 -24.94
C GLY A 249 2.31 5.86 -25.12
N VAL A 250 1.79 6.30 -26.26
CA VAL A 250 1.62 7.74 -26.55
C VAL A 250 0.69 8.36 -25.51
N GLN A 251 1.19 9.39 -24.82
CA GLN A 251 0.50 10.13 -23.76
C GLN A 251 -0.12 9.27 -22.65
N ALA A 252 0.42 8.07 -22.39
CA ALA A 252 0.03 7.30 -21.21
C ALA A 252 0.35 8.11 -19.94
N GLY A 253 -0.59 8.21 -19.00
CA GLY A 253 -0.43 9.00 -17.77
C GLY A 253 -0.11 10.49 -17.97
N GLY A 254 -0.42 11.07 -19.14
CA GLY A 254 0.07 12.40 -19.53
C GLY A 254 -0.30 13.58 -18.60
N ASP A 255 -1.39 13.51 -17.85
CA ASP A 255 -1.86 14.51 -16.87
C ASP A 255 -1.85 13.96 -15.43
N ASN A 256 -0.94 13.03 -15.13
CA ASN A 256 -0.85 12.37 -13.82
C ASN A 256 -0.05 13.20 -12.81
N ASN A 257 -0.65 13.79 -11.78
CA ASN A 257 -0.04 14.74 -10.81
C ASN A 257 0.13 16.21 -11.22
N ARG A 258 -0.80 16.78 -11.99
CA ARG A 258 -0.73 18.21 -12.37
C ARG A 258 -1.04 19.21 -11.24
N THR A 259 -1.39 18.77 -10.04
CA THR A 259 -1.74 19.67 -8.92
C THR A 259 -0.59 19.88 -7.93
N ASN A 260 0.59 19.33 -8.24
CA ASN A 260 1.84 19.59 -7.54
C ASN A 260 1.85 19.08 -6.10
N SER A 261 1.07 18.03 -5.84
CA SER A 261 1.00 17.41 -4.52
C SER A 261 2.04 16.30 -4.43
N GLN A 262 2.86 16.36 -3.38
CA GLN A 262 4.04 15.50 -3.25
C GLN A 262 3.71 14.06 -2.80
N THR A 263 2.46 13.78 -2.42
CA THR A 263 2.07 12.49 -1.84
C THR A 263 1.07 11.71 -2.68
N ASN A 264 0.54 12.27 -3.76
CA ASN A 264 -0.50 11.64 -4.56
C ASN A 264 0.04 11.19 -5.93
N ALA A 265 -0.78 10.48 -6.71
CA ALA A 265 -0.45 10.08 -8.08
C ALA A 265 0.79 9.15 -8.27
N ASN A 266 1.16 8.44 -7.21
CA ASN A 266 2.30 7.51 -7.14
C ASN A 266 1.90 6.07 -7.48
N ARG A 267 2.91 5.26 -7.85
CA ARG A 267 2.78 3.79 -8.04
C ARG A 267 1.73 3.40 -9.08
N ASN A 268 1.56 4.23 -10.11
CA ASN A 268 0.66 3.94 -11.21
C ASN A 268 1.38 3.23 -12.36
N THR A 269 0.73 2.23 -12.95
CA THR A 269 1.21 1.52 -14.15
C THR A 269 0.20 1.69 -15.26
N TYR A 270 0.54 2.41 -16.34
CA TYR A 270 -0.31 2.58 -17.52
C TYR A 270 0.38 2.09 -18.77
N VAL A 271 -0.23 1.15 -19.47
CA VAL A 271 0.30 0.57 -20.70
C VAL A 271 -0.75 0.65 -21.81
N GLY A 272 -0.50 1.47 -22.81
CA GLY A 272 -1.38 1.71 -23.96
C GLY A 272 -1.48 3.20 -24.30
N THR A 273 -1.94 3.48 -25.52
CA THR A 273 -2.12 4.86 -26.00
C THR A 273 -3.24 5.55 -25.20
N PHE A 274 -2.95 6.70 -24.61
CA PHE A 274 -3.85 7.49 -23.76
C PHE A 274 -4.36 6.77 -22.50
N THR A 275 -3.68 5.71 -22.07
CA THR A 275 -4.08 4.96 -20.89
C THR A 275 -3.84 5.79 -19.64
N GLY A 276 -4.86 5.94 -18.79
CA GLY A 276 -4.78 6.74 -17.55
C GLY A 276 -4.47 8.22 -17.76
N PHE A 277 -4.63 8.76 -18.98
CA PHE A 277 -4.21 10.11 -19.36
C PHE A 277 -4.66 11.19 -18.36
N SER A 278 -5.88 11.12 -17.82
CA SER A 278 -6.46 12.21 -17.01
C SER A 278 -6.35 12.04 -15.48
N ASN A 279 -5.49 11.15 -14.97
CA ASN A 279 -5.42 10.81 -13.54
C ASN A 279 -4.68 11.85 -12.67
N ARG A 280 -5.30 12.97 -12.31
CA ARG A 280 -4.57 14.06 -11.65
C ARG A 280 -3.99 13.75 -10.28
N GLU A 281 -4.61 12.94 -9.42
CA GLU A 281 -4.16 12.79 -8.02
C GLU A 281 -4.30 11.36 -7.46
N GLY A 282 -4.37 10.36 -8.32
CA GLY A 282 -4.75 9.00 -7.95
C GLY A 282 -3.61 8.00 -7.81
N GLU A 283 -3.53 7.21 -6.74
CA GLU A 283 -2.42 6.30 -6.46
C GLU A 283 -2.74 4.81 -6.71
N ASP A 284 -1.72 3.99 -6.88
CA ASP A 284 -1.83 2.52 -6.93
C ASP A 284 -2.76 2.01 -8.03
N ASN A 285 -2.77 2.67 -9.19
CA ASN A 285 -3.59 2.28 -10.31
C ASN A 285 -2.84 1.46 -11.35
N ALA A 286 -3.50 0.46 -11.92
CA ALA A 286 -2.95 -0.36 -12.99
C ALA A 286 -3.91 -0.36 -14.19
N GLY A 287 -3.51 0.28 -15.29
CA GLY A 287 -4.28 0.44 -16.52
C GLY A 287 -3.60 -0.18 -17.73
N PHE A 288 -4.32 -0.99 -18.50
CA PHE A 288 -3.78 -1.64 -19.70
C PHE A 288 -4.74 -1.53 -20.88
N GLY A 289 -4.25 -1.25 -22.08
CA GLY A 289 -5.03 -1.17 -23.31
C GLY A 289 -5.29 0.25 -23.80
N ALA A 290 -5.54 0.39 -25.10
CA ALA A 290 -5.73 1.69 -25.73
C ALA A 290 -6.98 2.40 -25.19
N PHE A 291 -6.87 3.69 -24.90
CA PHE A 291 -8.00 4.55 -24.57
C PHE A 291 -8.67 4.20 -23.23
N ALA A 292 -8.06 3.31 -22.43
CA ALA A 292 -8.52 2.95 -21.11
C ALA A 292 -8.22 4.10 -20.14
N ASN A 293 -9.23 4.78 -19.62
CA ASN A 293 -9.01 6.04 -18.92
C ASN A 293 -10.14 6.30 -17.93
N TYR A 294 -9.99 7.38 -17.19
CA TYR A 294 -10.83 7.76 -16.09
C TYR A 294 -12.05 8.62 -16.49
N ASN A 295 -12.21 9.02 -17.75
CA ASN A 295 -13.25 9.96 -18.16
C ASN A 295 -14.45 9.29 -18.85
N GLN A 296 -15.65 9.74 -18.47
CA GLN A 296 -16.97 9.25 -18.88
C GLN A 296 -17.48 9.82 -20.21
N GLY A 297 -16.84 10.87 -20.72
CA GLY A 297 -17.40 11.71 -21.79
C GLY A 297 -16.54 11.84 -23.04
N PHE A 298 -15.44 11.10 -23.15
CA PHE A 298 -14.47 11.31 -24.24
C PHE A 298 -14.59 10.29 -25.36
N ASP A 299 -14.78 10.80 -26.57
CA ASP A 299 -14.45 10.11 -27.80
C ASP A 299 -12.97 10.35 -28.11
N ILE A 300 -12.16 9.34 -27.87
CA ILE A 300 -10.70 9.38 -27.99
C ILE A 300 -10.24 9.43 -29.47
N LEU A 301 -11.18 9.34 -30.43
CA LEU A 301 -10.90 9.46 -31.87
C LEU A 301 -10.47 10.86 -32.35
N ASN A 302 -10.56 11.91 -31.54
CA ASN A 302 -10.24 13.29 -31.96
C ASN A 302 -8.86 13.80 -31.46
N ILE A 303 -7.88 12.91 -31.29
CA ILE A 303 -6.55 13.28 -30.80
C ILE A 303 -5.59 13.60 -31.94
N THR A 304 -5.65 14.84 -32.43
CA THR A 304 -4.54 15.49 -33.14
C THR A 304 -4.18 16.87 -32.57
N GLY A 305 -4.68 17.22 -31.38
CA GLY A 305 -4.41 18.52 -30.77
C GLY A 305 -4.16 18.43 -29.28
N ARG A 306 -3.00 18.93 -28.84
CA ARG A 306 -2.50 19.11 -27.47
C ARG A 306 -3.49 19.78 -26.48
N PHE A 307 -4.64 20.26 -26.95
CA PHE A 307 -5.64 21.04 -26.20
C PHE A 307 -7.01 20.37 -26.06
N GLY A 308 -7.15 19.10 -26.49
CA GLY A 308 -8.43 18.40 -26.47
C GLY A 308 -8.88 17.87 -25.10
N ALA A 309 -7.99 17.79 -24.11
CA ALA A 309 -8.32 17.21 -22.82
C ALA A 309 -8.95 18.24 -21.87
N ALA A 310 -10.27 18.37 -21.89
CA ALA A 310 -10.99 19.03 -20.81
C ALA A 310 -10.85 18.18 -19.53
N SER A 311 -10.00 18.66 -18.63
CA SER A 311 -9.69 18.06 -17.35
C SER A 311 -10.85 18.20 -16.37
N SER A 312 -11.70 17.18 -16.27
CA SER A 312 -12.38 16.96 -15.00
C SER A 312 -11.31 16.51 -13.99
N TYR A 313 -11.23 17.15 -12.83
CA TYR A 313 -10.33 16.74 -11.74
C TYR A 313 -10.65 15.29 -11.35
N VAL A 314 -9.82 14.36 -11.79
CA VAL A 314 -9.94 12.95 -11.42
C VAL A 314 -8.89 12.60 -10.39
N THR A 315 -9.32 12.05 -9.27
CA THR A 315 -8.46 11.67 -8.14
C THR A 315 -8.75 10.20 -7.75
N ARG A 316 -8.36 9.24 -8.59
CA ARG A 316 -8.79 7.84 -8.43
C ARG A 316 -7.68 6.93 -7.96
N SER A 317 -7.91 6.17 -6.90
CA SER A 317 -6.89 5.32 -6.30
C SER A 317 -7.30 3.85 -6.26
N ARG A 318 -6.30 2.97 -6.28
CA ARG A 318 -6.44 1.51 -6.14
C ARG A 318 -7.35 0.92 -7.21
N THR A 319 -7.25 1.43 -8.43
CA THR A 319 -8.03 0.93 -9.58
C THR A 319 -7.23 -0.05 -10.42
N THR A 320 -7.84 -1.15 -10.85
CA THR A 320 -7.25 -2.05 -11.84
C THR A 320 -8.15 -2.08 -13.06
N PHE A 321 -7.61 -1.81 -14.24
CA PHE A 321 -8.40 -1.76 -15.45
C PHE A 321 -7.62 -2.24 -16.66
N MET A 322 -8.25 -3.06 -17.50
CA MET A 322 -7.62 -3.60 -18.70
C MET A 322 -8.61 -3.66 -19.86
N GLY A 323 -8.15 -3.41 -21.08
CA GLY A 323 -8.94 -3.48 -22.30
C GLY A 323 -9.13 -2.13 -22.96
N ALA A 324 -9.70 -2.12 -24.15
CA ALA A 324 -9.91 -0.88 -24.89
C ALA A 324 -11.11 -0.10 -24.32
N GLN A 325 -10.92 1.19 -24.03
CA GLN A 325 -11.96 2.03 -23.43
C GLN A 325 -12.51 1.45 -22.10
N ALA A 326 -11.68 0.86 -21.24
CA ALA A 326 -12.11 0.52 -19.88
C ALA A 326 -12.15 1.79 -19.01
N PHE A 327 -13.21 1.96 -18.21
CA PHE A 327 -13.41 3.17 -17.38
C PHE A 327 -13.61 2.82 -15.89
N PRO A 328 -12.53 2.83 -15.09
CA PRO A 328 -12.58 2.71 -13.63
C PRO A 328 -12.96 4.06 -13.01
N ASN A 329 -14.24 4.37 -12.91
CA ASN A 329 -14.71 5.69 -12.54
C ASN A 329 -14.84 5.97 -11.04
N ASN A 330 -14.36 5.08 -10.18
CA ASN A 330 -14.33 5.27 -8.73
C ASN A 330 -13.05 4.66 -8.13
N ASN A 331 -12.85 4.81 -6.82
CA ASN A 331 -11.76 4.18 -6.08
C ASN A 331 -12.03 2.70 -5.83
N ASP A 332 -10.98 1.91 -5.66
CA ASP A 332 -11.08 0.50 -5.27
C ASP A 332 -11.85 -0.35 -6.29
N VAL A 333 -11.74 -0.04 -7.58
CA VAL A 333 -12.53 -0.69 -8.64
C VAL A 333 -11.71 -1.56 -9.58
N SER A 334 -12.38 -2.52 -10.21
CA SER A 334 -11.80 -3.42 -11.21
C SER A 334 -12.59 -3.43 -12.52
N ALA A 335 -12.02 -2.96 -13.63
CA ALA A 335 -12.71 -2.86 -14.93
C ALA A 335 -11.95 -3.59 -16.05
N PHE A 336 -12.43 -4.75 -16.50
CA PHE A 336 -11.76 -5.59 -17.50
C PHE A 336 -12.61 -5.78 -18.75
N GLY A 337 -12.09 -5.47 -19.93
CA GLY A 337 -12.69 -5.73 -21.24
C GLY A 337 -12.93 -4.46 -22.07
N TYR A 338 -13.78 -4.59 -23.10
CA TYR A 338 -14.10 -3.47 -24.01
C TYR A 338 -15.25 -2.64 -23.46
N MET A 339 -15.07 -1.32 -23.30
CA MET A 339 -16.09 -0.45 -22.71
C MET A 339 -16.57 -0.90 -21.32
N ALA A 340 -15.70 -1.57 -20.55
CA ALA A 340 -15.99 -2.03 -19.19
C ALA A 340 -16.07 -0.84 -18.20
N ARG A 341 -17.28 -0.63 -17.68
CA ARG A 341 -17.80 0.38 -16.77
C ARG A 341 -17.70 0.12 -15.27
N VAL A 342 -16.96 0.84 -14.43
CA VAL A 342 -17.23 0.81 -12.97
C VAL A 342 -17.39 2.20 -12.40
N ASP A 343 -18.59 2.56 -11.92
CA ASP A 343 -18.86 3.86 -11.28
C ASP A 343 -19.01 3.77 -9.76
N GLY A 344 -19.34 2.59 -9.23
CA GLY A 344 -19.47 2.36 -7.79
C GLY A 344 -18.15 2.00 -7.12
N GLN A 345 -17.94 2.44 -5.88
CA GLN A 345 -16.77 2.08 -5.11
C GLN A 345 -16.78 0.58 -4.78
N TYR A 346 -15.62 -0.07 -4.75
CA TYR A 346 -15.51 -1.52 -4.56
C TYR A 346 -16.22 -2.34 -5.65
N GLY A 347 -16.52 -1.71 -6.80
CA GLY A 347 -17.23 -2.33 -7.90
C GLY A 347 -16.30 -3.10 -8.84
N MET A 348 -16.87 -4.05 -9.57
CA MET A 348 -16.17 -4.83 -10.58
C MET A 348 -16.99 -4.91 -11.86
N ALA A 349 -16.36 -4.72 -13.02
CA ALA A 349 -16.94 -4.98 -14.32
C ALA A 349 -15.99 -5.84 -15.16
N LEU A 350 -16.48 -6.93 -15.72
CA LEU A 350 -15.71 -7.84 -16.57
C LEU A 350 -16.48 -8.16 -17.86
N GLY A 351 -15.83 -8.01 -19.01
CA GLY A 351 -16.36 -8.30 -20.33
C GLY A 351 -16.68 -7.06 -21.18
N GLY A 352 -17.62 -7.17 -22.12
CA GLY A 352 -17.87 -6.15 -23.15
C GLY A 352 -19.10 -5.31 -22.88
N ASN A 353 -19.01 -3.99 -22.94
CA ASN A 353 -20.13 -3.06 -22.69
C ASN A 353 -20.81 -3.29 -21.32
N THR A 354 -20.06 -3.75 -20.32
CA THR A 354 -20.58 -4.01 -18.97
C THR A 354 -20.45 -2.77 -18.08
N ARG A 355 -21.30 -2.64 -17.06
CA ARG A 355 -21.32 -1.49 -16.15
C ARG A 355 -21.76 -1.85 -14.74
N ALA A 356 -20.93 -1.55 -13.74
CA ALA A 356 -21.24 -1.61 -12.32
C ALA A 356 -21.42 -0.19 -11.76
N GLN A 357 -22.67 0.27 -11.59
CA GLN A 357 -22.97 1.68 -11.31
C GLN A 357 -22.91 2.06 -9.82
N GLN A 358 -23.12 1.10 -8.91
CA GLN A 358 -23.31 1.34 -7.48
C GLN A 358 -22.24 0.64 -6.64
N ASN A 359 -22.10 1.04 -5.37
CA ASN A 359 -21.06 0.48 -4.49
C ASN A 359 -21.22 -1.04 -4.32
N TYR A 360 -20.09 -1.75 -4.31
CA TYR A 360 -20.02 -3.21 -4.24
C TYR A 360 -20.77 -3.93 -5.38
N ALA A 361 -21.05 -3.25 -6.49
CA ALA A 361 -21.70 -3.85 -7.65
C ALA A 361 -20.70 -4.64 -8.50
N VAL A 362 -21.09 -5.83 -8.96
CA VAL A 362 -20.26 -6.71 -9.80
C VAL A 362 -21.01 -7.06 -11.08
N ALA A 363 -20.51 -6.66 -12.25
CA ALA A 363 -21.09 -6.93 -13.56
C ALA A 363 -20.16 -7.82 -14.41
N ILE A 364 -20.57 -9.03 -14.79
CA ILE A 364 -19.72 -9.95 -15.56
C ILE A 364 -20.45 -10.47 -16.80
N GLY A 365 -19.90 -10.20 -18.00
CA GLY A 365 -20.29 -10.75 -19.29
C GLY A 365 -20.40 -9.71 -20.42
N HIS A 366 -21.50 -9.66 -21.18
CA HIS A 366 -21.66 -8.70 -22.28
C HIS A 366 -22.97 -7.90 -22.16
N ASN A 367 -22.94 -6.57 -22.30
CA ASN A 367 -24.10 -5.68 -22.09
C ASN A 367 -24.75 -5.79 -20.68
N VAL A 368 -23.98 -6.13 -19.66
CA VAL A 368 -24.49 -6.24 -18.28
C VAL A 368 -24.48 -4.88 -17.61
N ASN A 369 -25.61 -4.44 -17.06
CA ASN A 369 -25.67 -3.20 -16.27
C ASN A 369 -26.23 -3.48 -14.86
N VAL A 370 -25.42 -3.23 -13.83
CA VAL A 370 -25.79 -3.38 -12.43
C VAL A 370 -25.98 -2.00 -11.81
N ASN A 371 -27.22 -1.68 -11.46
CA ASN A 371 -27.66 -0.36 -10.99
C ASN A 371 -28.04 -0.31 -9.50
N GLN A 372 -27.77 -1.38 -8.75
CA GLN A 372 -28.10 -1.55 -7.33
C GLN A 372 -26.82 -1.80 -6.51
N VAL A 373 -26.80 -1.35 -5.24
CA VAL A 373 -25.68 -1.61 -4.30
C VAL A 373 -25.60 -3.09 -3.94
N ASN A 374 -24.41 -3.59 -3.57
CA ASN A 374 -24.20 -4.97 -3.11
C ASN A 374 -24.78 -6.05 -4.05
N THR A 375 -24.83 -5.75 -5.35
CA THR A 375 -25.51 -6.59 -6.34
C THR A 375 -24.49 -7.14 -7.33
N MET A 376 -24.58 -8.42 -7.64
CA MET A 376 -23.81 -9.05 -8.70
C MET A 376 -24.74 -9.45 -9.84
N ALA A 377 -24.33 -9.25 -11.09
CA ALA A 377 -25.01 -9.81 -12.25
C ALA A 377 -24.00 -10.54 -13.13
N LEU A 378 -24.35 -11.77 -13.49
CA LEU A 378 -23.59 -12.68 -14.33
C LEU A 378 -24.36 -12.94 -15.64
N GLY A 379 -23.68 -12.91 -16.79
CA GLY A 379 -24.26 -13.25 -18.09
C GLY A 379 -24.39 -12.05 -19.01
N GLY A 380 -25.54 -11.87 -19.66
CA GLY A 380 -25.76 -10.75 -20.57
C GLY A 380 -26.44 -11.14 -21.87
N ASP A 381 -26.81 -10.13 -22.64
CA ASP A 381 -27.54 -10.26 -23.89
C ASP A 381 -26.80 -9.61 -25.06
N GLY A 382 -27.27 -9.92 -26.26
CA GLY A 382 -27.05 -9.08 -27.42
C GLY A 382 -28.39 -8.55 -27.88
N PHE A 383 -28.47 -7.25 -28.18
CA PHE A 383 -29.28 -6.87 -29.32
C PHE A 383 -28.61 -7.49 -30.56
N VAL A 384 -29.29 -8.40 -31.24
CA VAL A 384 -28.94 -8.79 -32.61
C VAL A 384 -30.02 -8.15 -33.48
N ASN A 385 -29.64 -7.24 -34.38
CA ASN A 385 -30.57 -6.52 -35.27
C ASN A 385 -31.70 -5.74 -34.53
N ALA A 386 -31.36 -5.04 -33.44
CA ALA A 386 -32.33 -4.29 -32.63
C ALA A 386 -33.48 -5.15 -32.05
N GLN A 387 -33.29 -6.47 -31.94
CA GLN A 387 -34.18 -7.39 -31.23
C GLN A 387 -33.44 -7.98 -30.02
N PRO A 388 -34.06 -8.05 -28.83
CA PRO A 388 -33.48 -8.73 -27.68
C PRO A 388 -33.33 -10.22 -27.99
N VAL A 389 -32.13 -10.80 -27.81
CA VAL A 389 -31.97 -12.26 -27.76
C VAL A 389 -31.61 -12.69 -26.34
N ASP A 390 -32.50 -13.46 -25.73
CA ASP A 390 -32.34 -14.08 -24.42
C ASP A 390 -31.35 -15.26 -24.50
N ASN A 391 -30.05 -14.98 -24.54
CA ASN A 391 -29.02 -16.03 -24.50
C ASN A 391 -28.33 -16.09 -23.12
N ARG A 392 -29.15 -16.24 -22.07
CA ARG A 392 -28.70 -16.28 -20.67
C ARG A 392 -28.17 -17.67 -20.35
N LEU A 393 -26.85 -17.82 -20.23
CA LEU A 393 -26.27 -18.99 -19.55
C LEU A 393 -26.55 -18.85 -18.04
N SER A 394 -27.15 -19.86 -17.43
CA SER A 394 -27.60 -19.84 -16.02
C SER A 394 -26.44 -19.83 -15.01
N VAL A 395 -26.37 -18.78 -14.19
CA VAL A 395 -25.90 -18.84 -12.79
C VAL A 395 -26.79 -17.88 -11.98
N GLY A 396 -27.28 -18.32 -10.81
CA GLY A 396 -28.11 -17.49 -9.92
C GLY A 396 -27.39 -16.22 -9.46
N ILE A 397 -28.19 -15.20 -9.10
CA ILE A 397 -27.86 -13.79 -8.82
C ILE A 397 -28.00 -12.87 -10.05
N GLY A 398 -29.10 -12.08 -10.08
CA GLY A 398 -29.39 -11.05 -11.09
C GLY A 398 -30.88 -10.69 -11.32
N THR A 399 -31.31 -9.51 -10.86
CA THR A 399 -32.41 -8.72 -11.47
C THR A 399 -32.15 -7.21 -11.37
N LEU A 400 -32.74 -6.40 -12.26
CA LEU A 400 -32.69 -4.92 -12.26
C LEU A 400 -33.61 -4.27 -11.18
N GLY A 401 -34.14 -5.10 -10.28
CA GLY A 401 -34.99 -4.80 -9.12
C GLY A 401 -35.46 -6.13 -8.50
N ALA A 402 -35.25 -6.34 -7.20
CA ALA A 402 -35.47 -7.63 -6.53
C ALA A 402 -36.90 -8.16 -6.73
N ASN A 403 -37.03 -9.43 -7.15
CA ASN A 403 -38.31 -10.12 -7.21
C ASN A 403 -38.61 -10.73 -5.84
N GLY A 404 -39.73 -10.35 -5.21
CA GLY A 404 -40.17 -10.89 -3.91
C GLY A 404 -40.59 -12.36 -3.90
N PHE A 405 -40.39 -13.08 -5.02
CA PHE A 405 -40.73 -14.50 -5.19
C PHE A 405 -39.51 -15.35 -5.63
N ALA A 406 -38.27 -14.92 -5.35
CA ALA A 406 -37.08 -15.68 -5.74
C ALA A 406 -36.90 -16.98 -4.93
N SER A 407 -36.47 -18.06 -5.59
CA SER A 407 -36.24 -19.40 -5.01
C SER A 407 -34.87 -19.58 -4.32
N LEU A 408 -34.03 -18.55 -4.34
CA LEU A 408 -32.75 -18.50 -3.64
C LEU A 408 -32.63 -17.14 -2.97
N GLU A 409 -32.77 -17.12 -1.65
CA GLU A 409 -32.58 -15.95 -0.79
C GLU A 409 -31.34 -16.21 0.07
N LEU A 410 -30.31 -15.36 -0.09
CA LEU A 410 -29.07 -15.44 0.69
C LEU A 410 -29.02 -14.22 1.63
N ALA A 411 -29.85 -14.24 2.66
CA ALA A 411 -29.78 -13.29 3.78
C ALA A 411 -29.12 -13.96 5.00
N ASP A 412 -28.61 -13.15 5.93
CA ASP A 412 -27.83 -13.62 7.09
C ASP A 412 -28.65 -14.43 8.12
N THR A 413 -27.91 -15.21 8.92
CA THR A 413 -28.23 -16.23 9.96
C THR A 413 -29.32 -17.27 9.69
N ASP A 414 -30.36 -16.98 8.89
CA ASP A 414 -31.48 -17.90 8.68
C ASP A 414 -32.02 -17.87 7.23
N LYS A 415 -31.33 -18.55 6.28
CA LYS A 415 -31.87 -19.51 5.27
C LYS A 415 -31.01 -19.69 4.01
N GLY A 416 -31.23 -20.84 3.34
CA GLY A 416 -30.57 -21.29 2.09
C GLY A 416 -31.54 -21.39 0.89
N PHE A 417 -31.44 -22.46 0.08
CA PHE A 417 -32.34 -22.67 -1.08
C PHE A 417 -33.80 -22.87 -0.63
N LEU A 418 -34.66 -21.89 -0.93
CA LEU A 418 -36.08 -21.91 -0.61
C LEU A 418 -36.86 -22.35 -1.85
N ILE A 419 -37.34 -23.59 -1.84
CA ILE A 419 -38.24 -24.09 -2.89
C ILE A 419 -39.49 -23.18 -2.95
N ASN A 420 -39.91 -22.80 -4.16
CA ASN A 420 -41.07 -21.91 -4.39
C ASN A 420 -42.28 -22.35 -3.56
N ARG A 421 -42.78 -21.47 -2.70
CA ARG A 421 -43.91 -21.75 -1.79
C ARG A 421 -45.23 -21.31 -2.43
N MET A 422 -46.26 -22.14 -2.36
CA MET A 422 -47.60 -21.81 -2.86
C MET A 422 -48.67 -22.53 -2.05
N THR A 423 -49.89 -21.98 -2.01
CA THR A 423 -51.03 -22.67 -1.40
C THR A 423 -51.46 -23.85 -2.26
N THR A 424 -52.22 -24.79 -1.69
CA THR A 424 -52.81 -25.91 -2.45
C THR A 424 -53.66 -25.38 -3.60
N ALA A 425 -54.42 -24.30 -3.38
CA ALA A 425 -55.23 -23.67 -4.42
C ALA A 425 -54.38 -23.12 -5.57
N GLN A 426 -53.26 -22.48 -5.27
CA GLN A 426 -52.33 -21.96 -6.29
C GLN A 426 -51.66 -23.09 -7.08
N ARG A 427 -51.22 -24.15 -6.40
CA ARG A 427 -50.60 -25.32 -7.04
C ARG A 427 -51.57 -26.04 -7.99
N VAL A 428 -52.79 -26.31 -7.53
CA VAL A 428 -53.84 -26.96 -8.33
C VAL A 428 -54.26 -26.10 -9.52
N ALA A 429 -54.27 -24.77 -9.35
CA ALA A 429 -54.52 -23.85 -10.47
C ALA A 429 -53.46 -24.00 -11.56
N LEU A 430 -52.18 -24.22 -11.22
CA LEU A 430 -51.11 -24.44 -12.21
C LEU A 430 -51.24 -25.79 -12.92
N GLU A 431 -51.85 -26.78 -12.27
CA GLU A 431 -52.14 -28.08 -12.88
C GLU A 431 -53.33 -28.05 -13.85
N THR A 432 -54.24 -27.08 -13.69
CA THR A 432 -55.54 -27.08 -14.39
C THR A 432 -55.76 -25.89 -15.31
N ALA A 433 -54.95 -24.83 -15.19
CA ALA A 433 -55.01 -23.70 -16.09
C ALA A 433 -54.31 -24.02 -17.42
N GLU A 434 -54.89 -23.53 -18.51
CA GLU A 434 -54.33 -23.69 -19.85
C GLU A 434 -52.97 -22.99 -19.95
N ASN A 435 -51.96 -23.67 -20.49
CA ASN A 435 -50.67 -23.04 -20.77
C ASN A 435 -50.87 -21.97 -21.86
N PRO A 436 -50.63 -20.69 -21.55
CA PRO A 436 -50.93 -19.59 -22.47
C PRO A 436 -50.01 -19.55 -23.70
N LEU A 437 -48.94 -20.34 -23.71
CA LEU A 437 -47.96 -20.43 -24.79
C LEU A 437 -48.16 -21.68 -25.67
N THR A 438 -48.65 -22.78 -25.11
CA THR A 438 -48.75 -24.08 -25.83
C THR A 438 -50.19 -24.56 -26.03
N GLY A 439 -51.18 -23.96 -25.36
CA GLY A 439 -52.59 -24.38 -25.41
C GLY A 439 -52.86 -25.75 -24.76
N LEU A 440 -51.90 -26.27 -23.99
CA LEU A 440 -52.05 -27.51 -23.22
C LEU A 440 -52.92 -27.24 -21.99
N THR A 441 -53.62 -28.26 -21.49
CA THR A 441 -54.60 -28.15 -20.38
C THR A 441 -53.99 -27.77 -19.03
N ASN A 442 -52.66 -27.76 -18.92
CA ASN A 442 -51.91 -27.54 -17.69
C ASN A 442 -50.85 -26.49 -17.97
N VAL A 443 -50.53 -25.63 -17.01
CA VAL A 443 -49.55 -24.54 -17.19
C VAL A 443 -48.15 -25.09 -17.46
N PHE A 444 -47.83 -26.27 -16.92
CA PHE A 444 -46.56 -26.97 -17.11
C PHE A 444 -46.73 -28.25 -17.94
N GLY A 445 -45.71 -28.64 -18.70
CA GLY A 445 -45.69 -29.85 -19.54
C GLY A 445 -44.56 -30.81 -19.16
N LEU A 446 -44.19 -31.71 -20.08
CA LEU A 446 -43.12 -32.70 -19.88
C LEU A 446 -41.72 -32.06 -19.70
N THR A 447 -41.51 -30.86 -20.23
CA THR A 447 -40.23 -30.13 -20.11
C THR A 447 -39.95 -29.69 -18.68
N GLU A 448 -41.00 -29.51 -17.89
CA GLU A 448 -40.97 -29.06 -16.50
C GLU A 448 -40.97 -30.21 -15.49
N GLU A 449 -40.91 -31.48 -15.96
CA GLU A 449 -40.83 -32.65 -15.08
C GLU A 449 -39.64 -32.52 -14.12
N GLY A 450 -39.89 -32.72 -12.82
CA GLY A 450 -38.92 -32.53 -11.75
C GLY A 450 -38.94 -31.14 -11.09
N MET A 451 -39.76 -30.20 -11.57
CA MET A 451 -40.00 -28.94 -10.86
C MET A 451 -40.53 -29.20 -9.44
N MET A 452 -39.95 -28.56 -8.43
CA MET A 452 -40.38 -28.68 -7.03
C MET A 452 -41.04 -27.40 -6.53
N VAL A 453 -42.11 -27.57 -5.73
CA VAL A 453 -42.80 -26.50 -5.00
C VAL A 453 -43.05 -26.94 -3.57
N TYR A 454 -43.06 -26.04 -2.60
CA TYR A 454 -43.52 -26.32 -1.24
C TYR A 454 -44.97 -25.87 -1.10
N ASP A 455 -45.88 -26.81 -0.87
CA ASP A 455 -47.29 -26.51 -0.61
C ASP A 455 -47.44 -26.05 0.85
N THR A 456 -47.81 -24.78 1.04
CA THR A 456 -47.90 -24.18 2.39
C THR A 456 -49.12 -24.60 3.18
N ASP A 457 -50.15 -25.16 2.53
CA ASP A 457 -51.35 -25.61 3.23
C ASP A 457 -51.19 -27.06 3.69
N LEU A 458 -50.41 -27.84 2.96
CA LEU A 458 -50.13 -29.26 3.24
C LEU A 458 -48.76 -29.50 3.89
N ASP A 459 -47.98 -28.44 4.10
CA ASP A 459 -46.63 -28.46 4.66
C ASP A 459 -45.71 -29.54 4.05
N THR A 460 -45.78 -29.69 2.73
CA THR A 460 -45.02 -30.74 2.01
C THR A 460 -44.50 -30.25 0.67
N VAL A 461 -43.40 -30.86 0.23
CA VAL A 461 -42.83 -30.60 -1.11
C VAL A 461 -43.61 -31.40 -2.13
N PHE A 462 -43.94 -30.79 -3.26
CA PHE A 462 -44.49 -31.45 -4.44
C PHE A 462 -43.49 -31.39 -5.57
N THR A 463 -43.46 -32.44 -6.40
CA THR A 463 -42.72 -32.49 -7.65
C THR A 463 -43.69 -32.60 -8.83
N TRP A 464 -43.39 -31.92 -9.93
CA TRP A 464 -44.14 -32.03 -11.17
C TRP A 464 -43.71 -33.27 -11.93
N LEU A 465 -44.65 -34.15 -12.29
CA LEU A 465 -44.39 -35.39 -13.04
C LEU A 465 -44.56 -35.23 -14.56
N GLY A 466 -44.50 -34.01 -15.07
CA GLY A 466 -44.77 -33.72 -16.48
C GLY A 466 -46.25 -33.56 -16.83
N SER A 467 -47.15 -34.02 -15.95
CA SER A 467 -48.61 -33.85 -16.11
C SER A 467 -49.37 -33.51 -14.83
N THR A 468 -48.85 -33.84 -13.66
CA THR A 468 -49.55 -33.63 -12.38
C THR A 468 -48.56 -33.32 -11.26
N TRP A 469 -49.03 -32.67 -10.19
CA TRP A 469 -48.24 -32.49 -8.97
C TRP A 469 -48.33 -33.73 -8.10
N LYS A 470 -47.18 -34.28 -7.70
CA LYS A 470 -47.10 -35.39 -6.75
C LYS A 470 -46.41 -34.94 -5.47
N ALA A 471 -47.04 -35.19 -4.32
CA ALA A 471 -46.41 -34.98 -3.04
C ALA A 471 -45.16 -35.86 -2.93
N VAL A 472 -44.06 -35.27 -2.49
CA VAL A 472 -42.86 -36.00 -2.11
C VAL A 472 -43.17 -36.64 -0.76
N ASP A 473 -43.54 -37.92 -0.80
CA ASP A 473 -43.82 -38.68 0.41
C ASP A 473 -42.53 -38.84 1.22
N THR A 474 -42.51 -38.24 2.41
CA THR A 474 -41.39 -38.31 3.35
C THR A 474 -41.61 -39.37 4.43
N ASN A 475 -42.75 -40.07 4.46
CA ASN A 475 -43.10 -41.02 5.54
C ASN A 475 -43.82 -42.29 5.03
N THR A 476 -43.03 -43.32 4.72
CA THR A 476 -43.51 -44.57 4.10
C THR A 476 -44.10 -45.60 5.08
N ASP A 477 -44.28 -45.27 6.37
CA ASP A 477 -44.52 -46.27 7.44
C ASP A 477 -45.83 -46.15 8.26
N SER A 478 -46.86 -45.39 7.85
CA SER A 478 -48.13 -45.35 8.61
C SER A 478 -49.06 -46.53 8.29
N GLN A 479 -49.31 -47.42 9.26
CA GLN A 479 -50.35 -48.46 9.21
C GLN A 479 -51.37 -48.27 10.35
N GLU A 480 -52.65 -48.10 10.01
CA GLU A 480 -53.76 -47.88 10.94
C GLU A 480 -54.49 -49.22 11.25
N LEU A 481 -54.90 -49.43 12.51
CA LEU A 481 -55.72 -50.57 12.97
C LEU A 481 -57.21 -50.21 12.87
N ASP A 482 -57.99 -51.04 12.18
CA ASP A 482 -59.42 -50.83 11.96
C ASP A 482 -60.24 -51.94 12.66
N LEU A 483 -61.30 -51.51 13.35
CA LEU A 483 -62.25 -52.31 14.12
C LEU A 483 -63.65 -52.00 13.60
N THR A 484 -64.02 -52.60 12.48
CA THR A 484 -65.39 -52.55 11.99
C THR A 484 -66.12 -53.81 12.44
N THR A 485 -67.14 -53.64 13.27
CA THR A 485 -67.84 -54.72 13.97
C THR A 485 -66.93 -55.46 14.97
N ASP A 486 -67.13 -56.76 15.15
CA ASP A 486 -66.33 -57.61 16.02
C ASP A 486 -65.09 -58.16 15.27
N ILE A 487 -64.66 -57.52 14.18
CA ILE A 487 -63.51 -57.96 13.39
C ILE A 487 -62.38 -56.91 13.45
N LEU A 488 -61.21 -57.32 13.93
CA LEU A 488 -59.99 -56.50 13.99
C LEU A 488 -59.11 -56.73 12.75
N SER A 489 -58.66 -55.65 12.09
CA SER A 489 -57.77 -55.67 10.91
C SER A 489 -56.74 -54.55 10.91
N ILE A 490 -55.72 -54.64 10.04
CA ILE A 490 -54.72 -53.58 9.78
C ILE A 490 -54.92 -53.08 8.35
N SER A 491 -54.91 -51.78 8.13
CA SER A 491 -55.03 -51.15 6.81
C SER A 491 -53.99 -51.70 5.82
N GLY A 492 -54.48 -52.35 4.76
CA GLY A 492 -53.65 -52.99 3.71
C GLY A 492 -53.25 -54.45 3.97
N GLY A 493 -53.58 -55.04 5.13
CA GLY A 493 -53.37 -56.46 5.42
C GLY A 493 -54.51 -57.35 4.93
N LEU A 494 -54.20 -58.60 4.52
CA LEU A 494 -55.20 -59.60 4.08
C LEU A 494 -55.74 -60.49 5.22
N ALA A 495 -55.24 -60.33 6.46
CA ALA A 495 -55.60 -61.16 7.60
C ALA A 495 -56.46 -60.38 8.61
N THR A 496 -57.51 -61.01 9.12
CA THR A 496 -58.45 -60.43 10.11
C THR A 496 -58.65 -61.38 11.29
N VAL A 497 -59.03 -60.85 12.45
CA VAL A 497 -59.35 -61.61 13.67
C VAL A 497 -60.81 -61.35 14.07
N ASP A 498 -61.61 -62.40 14.23
CA ASP A 498 -63.03 -62.33 14.65
C ASP A 498 -63.16 -62.49 16.18
N LEU A 499 -63.80 -61.50 16.82
CA LEU A 499 -63.99 -61.34 18.25
C LEU A 499 -65.42 -61.68 18.71
N THR A 500 -66.34 -62.05 17.81
CA THR A 500 -67.73 -62.41 18.15
C THR A 500 -67.89 -63.43 19.29
N PRO A 501 -66.99 -64.40 19.55
CA PRO A 501 -67.15 -65.34 20.66
C PRO A 501 -66.96 -64.74 22.07
N TYR A 502 -66.50 -63.50 22.18
CA TYR A 502 -66.10 -62.86 23.45
C TYR A 502 -67.05 -61.74 23.90
N LEU A 503 -68.23 -61.57 23.26
CA LEU A 503 -69.18 -60.48 23.51
C LEU A 503 -70.59 -61.01 23.87
N ASP A 504 -70.74 -61.73 24.99
CA ASP A 504 -72.04 -62.17 25.53
C ASP A 504 -72.61 -61.19 26.59
N ASN A 505 -73.40 -60.22 26.13
CA ASN A 505 -74.01 -59.13 26.93
C ASN A 505 -74.91 -59.59 28.12
N THR A 506 -74.36 -60.08 29.24
CA THR A 506 -75.13 -60.67 30.37
C THR A 506 -75.02 -59.92 31.71
N ASP A 507 -74.54 -58.69 31.72
CA ASP A 507 -74.00 -58.09 32.96
C ASP A 507 -74.87 -56.98 33.63
N GLU A 508 -76.17 -56.87 33.34
CA GLU A 508 -77.08 -56.03 34.14
C GLU A 508 -78.09 -56.89 34.92
N GLN A 509 -77.73 -57.24 36.17
CA GLN A 509 -78.61 -57.90 37.15
C GLN A 509 -78.74 -56.99 38.39
N GLU A 510 -79.97 -56.55 38.70
CA GLU A 510 -80.24 -55.68 39.85
C GLU A 510 -80.49 -56.53 41.12
N LEU A 511 -79.84 -56.16 42.22
CA LEU A 511 -79.92 -56.83 43.54
C LEU A 511 -81.02 -56.18 44.41
N ASP A 512 -81.94 -57.00 44.93
CA ASP A 512 -83.02 -56.58 45.84
C ASP A 512 -82.91 -57.32 47.20
N LEU A 513 -83.09 -56.57 48.29
CA LEU A 513 -82.95 -57.05 49.66
C LEU A 513 -84.22 -56.72 50.46
N THR A 514 -84.97 -57.75 50.84
CA THR A 514 -86.15 -57.62 51.71
C THR A 514 -85.98 -58.43 52.98
N SER A 515 -85.91 -57.73 54.13
CA SER A 515 -85.52 -58.30 55.42
C SER A 515 -84.14 -58.96 55.33
N ASP A 516 -84.04 -60.24 55.68
CA ASP A 516 -82.77 -60.98 55.75
C ASP A 516 -82.54 -61.86 54.52
N ILE A 517 -83.28 -61.63 53.43
CA ILE A 517 -83.18 -62.42 52.19
C ILE A 517 -82.71 -61.53 51.04
N LEU A 518 -81.59 -61.94 50.41
CA LEU A 518 -81.00 -61.32 49.23
C LEU A 518 -81.41 -62.08 47.97
N SER A 519 -81.90 -61.35 46.96
CA SER A 519 -82.29 -61.90 45.66
C SER A 519 -81.77 -61.03 44.50
N ILE A 520 -81.64 -61.65 43.32
CA ILE A 520 -81.33 -60.94 42.06
C ILE A 520 -82.58 -60.97 41.16
N SER A 521 -82.81 -59.92 40.39
CA SER A 521 -83.97 -59.90 39.49
C SER A 521 -83.85 -61.00 38.42
N GLY A 522 -84.84 -61.90 38.38
CA GLY A 522 -84.90 -63.03 37.44
C GLY A 522 -84.26 -64.34 37.93
N GLY A 523 -83.63 -64.37 39.11
CA GLY A 523 -83.15 -65.60 39.75
C GLY A 523 -84.25 -66.34 40.51
N ILE A 524 -84.23 -67.68 40.52
CA ILE A 524 -85.16 -68.52 41.31
C ILE A 524 -84.59 -68.93 42.68
N GLU A 525 -83.34 -68.57 42.95
CA GLU A 525 -82.64 -68.88 44.20
C GLU A 525 -82.46 -67.61 45.01
N THR A 526 -82.77 -67.68 46.30
CA THR A 526 -82.62 -66.59 47.26
C THR A 526 -81.62 -66.99 48.34
N VAL A 527 -80.79 -66.06 48.79
CA VAL A 527 -79.82 -66.30 49.86
C VAL A 527 -80.37 -65.76 51.18
N ASP A 528 -80.60 -66.66 52.14
CA ASP A 528 -81.00 -66.33 53.51
C ASP A 528 -79.74 -65.95 54.32
N LEU A 529 -79.66 -64.67 54.71
CA LEU A 529 -78.54 -64.08 55.43
C LEU A 529 -78.73 -64.10 56.96
N SER A 530 -79.82 -64.68 57.47
CA SER A 530 -80.10 -64.72 58.92
C SER A 530 -79.03 -65.44 59.75
N GLY A 531 -78.23 -66.33 59.13
CA GLY A 531 -77.09 -66.98 59.76
C GLY A 531 -75.80 -66.14 59.87
N TYR A 532 -75.77 -64.96 59.23
CA TYR A 532 -74.62 -64.04 59.21
C TYR A 532 -74.92 -62.69 59.89
N LEU A 533 -76.13 -62.51 60.42
CA LEU A 533 -76.56 -61.33 61.20
C LEU A 533 -76.64 -61.68 62.69
N ASP A 534 -75.57 -62.27 63.24
CA ASP A 534 -75.37 -62.25 64.68
C ASP A 534 -74.84 -60.85 65.06
N ASN A 535 -75.54 -60.14 65.94
CA ASN A 535 -75.20 -58.76 66.33
C ASN A 535 -73.99 -58.74 67.30
N THR A 536 -72.86 -59.35 66.95
CA THR A 536 -71.66 -59.41 67.83
C THR A 536 -70.49 -58.53 67.36
N ASP A 537 -70.62 -57.81 66.23
CA ASP A 537 -69.52 -57.02 65.66
C ASP A 537 -69.49 -55.54 66.08
N ALA A 538 -69.89 -55.22 67.31
CA ALA A 538 -69.66 -53.89 67.88
C ALA A 538 -68.19 -53.77 68.35
N GLN A 539 -67.29 -53.47 67.42
CA GLN A 539 -65.88 -53.17 67.70
C GLN A 539 -65.70 -51.64 67.80
N GLU A 540 -65.57 -51.16 69.02
CA GLU A 540 -65.29 -49.75 69.30
C GLU A 540 -63.77 -49.49 69.24
N LEU A 541 -63.35 -48.53 68.44
CA LEU A 541 -61.96 -48.05 68.35
C LEU A 541 -61.67 -47.11 69.51
N ASP A 542 -60.78 -47.52 70.43
CA ASP A 542 -60.30 -46.68 71.53
C ASP A 542 -58.89 -46.14 71.22
N LEU A 543 -58.70 -44.84 71.46
CA LEU A 543 -57.54 -44.06 71.07
C LEU A 543 -57.09 -43.21 72.25
N THR A 544 -56.28 -43.80 73.12
CA THR A 544 -55.72 -43.14 74.30
C THR A 544 -54.19 -43.04 74.21
N SER A 545 -53.67 -41.82 74.29
CA SER A 545 -52.23 -41.48 74.34
C SER A 545 -51.34 -42.25 73.35
N ASN A 546 -51.71 -42.19 72.06
CA ASN A 546 -50.92 -42.64 70.90
C ASN A 546 -50.82 -44.16 70.65
N ILE A 547 -51.69 -44.95 71.27
CA ILE A 547 -51.84 -46.38 70.97
C ILE A 547 -53.22 -46.62 70.39
N LEU A 548 -53.29 -47.22 69.20
CA LEU A 548 -54.53 -47.64 68.56
C LEU A 548 -54.82 -49.08 68.93
N SER A 549 -55.99 -49.33 69.54
CA SER A 549 -56.43 -50.69 69.92
C SER A 549 -57.90 -50.93 69.60
N ILE A 550 -58.23 -52.19 69.32
CA ILE A 550 -59.60 -52.68 69.12
C ILE A 550 -59.96 -53.53 70.33
N SER A 551 -61.14 -53.29 70.92
CA SER A 551 -61.58 -54.06 72.10
C SER A 551 -61.69 -55.55 71.76
N GLY A 552 -60.93 -56.39 72.48
CA GLY A 552 -60.87 -57.85 72.28
C GLY A 552 -59.71 -58.37 71.42
N GLY A 553 -58.90 -57.49 70.82
CA GLY A 553 -57.68 -57.87 70.09
C GLY A 553 -56.43 -57.87 70.96
N ILE A 554 -55.52 -58.85 70.77
CA ILE A 554 -54.25 -58.97 71.52
C ILE A 554 -53.09 -58.17 70.89
N ALA A 555 -53.33 -57.47 69.79
CA ALA A 555 -52.33 -56.68 69.08
C ALA A 555 -52.75 -55.19 69.10
N SER A 556 -51.86 -54.34 69.60
CA SER A 556 -52.00 -52.89 69.56
C SER A 556 -50.93 -52.29 68.63
N VAL A 557 -51.28 -51.20 67.96
CA VAL A 557 -50.36 -50.47 67.07
C VAL A 557 -49.93 -49.21 67.78
N ASN A 558 -48.64 -49.12 68.11
CA ASN A 558 -48.06 -47.90 68.66
C ASN A 558 -47.76 -46.91 67.53
N LEU A 559 -48.47 -45.78 67.53
CA LEU A 559 -48.36 -44.72 66.52
C LEU A 559 -47.39 -43.61 66.94
N SER A 560 -46.68 -43.74 68.07
CA SER A 560 -45.74 -42.73 68.57
C SER A 560 -44.56 -42.44 67.64
N GLY A 561 -44.32 -43.28 66.64
CA GLY A 561 -43.28 -43.07 65.61
C GLY A 561 -43.68 -42.16 64.45
N TYR A 562 -44.95 -41.73 64.37
CA TYR A 562 -45.48 -40.91 63.28
C TYR A 562 -46.11 -39.59 63.76
N LEU A 563 -45.82 -39.16 65.00
CA LEU A 563 -46.44 -38.02 65.67
C LEU A 563 -45.38 -37.13 66.38
N ASP A 564 -44.42 -36.58 65.65
CA ASP A 564 -43.62 -35.43 66.10
C ASP A 564 -44.21 -34.09 65.58
N ASN A 565 -45.43 -33.77 66.00
CA ASN A 565 -46.06 -32.46 65.77
C ASN A 565 -45.21 -31.29 66.35
N THR A 566 -44.26 -30.76 65.59
CA THR A 566 -43.72 -29.40 65.77
C THR A 566 -43.19 -28.82 64.46
N ASP A 567 -44.06 -28.80 63.47
CA ASP A 567 -44.11 -27.86 62.37
C ASP A 567 -44.32 -26.41 62.88
N ASN A 568 -43.22 -25.75 63.23
CA ASN A 568 -42.98 -24.34 62.93
C ASN A 568 -41.47 -24.07 62.92
N GLN A 569 -40.90 -24.06 61.72
CA GLN A 569 -39.48 -23.91 61.46
C GLN A 569 -39.19 -22.45 61.09
N ASN A 570 -38.94 -21.60 62.09
CA ASN A 570 -38.45 -20.25 61.82
C ASN A 570 -36.95 -20.28 61.50
N LEU A 571 -36.52 -19.41 60.58
CA LEU A 571 -35.11 -19.17 60.30
C LEU A 571 -34.46 -18.53 61.54
N THR A 572 -33.55 -19.25 62.19
CA THR A 572 -32.87 -18.73 63.38
C THR A 572 -31.65 -17.89 63.00
N SER A 573 -30.96 -18.26 61.91
CA SER A 573 -29.93 -17.42 61.28
C SER A 573 -29.64 -17.87 59.84
N ALA A 574 -29.12 -16.94 59.03
CA ALA A 574 -28.48 -17.24 57.76
C ALA A 574 -27.07 -16.63 57.79
N SER A 575 -26.05 -17.45 57.54
CA SER A 575 -24.65 -17.04 57.58
C SER A 575 -23.90 -17.61 56.38
N LEU A 576 -23.15 -16.74 55.69
CA LEU A 576 -22.32 -17.10 54.54
C LEU A 576 -20.86 -17.16 55.01
N THR A 577 -20.23 -18.32 54.88
CA THR A 577 -18.80 -18.50 55.16
C THR A 577 -18.14 -19.21 53.98
N GLY A 578 -17.28 -18.50 53.25
CA GLY A 578 -16.80 -18.96 51.95
C GLY A 578 -17.94 -18.97 50.92
N ASN A 579 -18.10 -20.08 50.20
CA ASN A 579 -19.07 -20.23 49.11
C ASN A 579 -20.33 -21.02 49.53
N THR A 580 -20.46 -21.33 50.81
CA THR A 580 -21.57 -22.13 51.33
C THR A 580 -22.44 -21.25 52.21
N LEU A 581 -23.71 -21.09 51.81
CA LEU A 581 -24.72 -20.44 52.63
C LEU A 581 -25.34 -21.48 53.56
N THR A 582 -25.07 -21.37 54.85
CA THR A 582 -25.66 -22.23 55.87
C THR A 582 -26.91 -21.56 56.42
N ILE A 583 -28.05 -22.23 56.27
CA ILE A 583 -29.36 -21.79 56.75
C ILE A 583 -29.71 -22.63 57.97
N ALA A 584 -29.73 -22.00 59.15
CA ALA A 584 -30.06 -22.66 60.41
C ALA A 584 -31.56 -22.53 60.70
N ILE A 585 -32.19 -23.68 60.95
CA ILE A 585 -33.63 -23.80 61.18
C ILE A 585 -33.83 -24.30 62.61
N GLU A 586 -34.74 -23.70 63.37
CA GLU A 586 -35.00 -24.13 64.76
C GLU A 586 -35.38 -25.62 64.81
N ASN A 587 -34.68 -26.39 65.64
CA ASN A 587 -34.86 -27.84 65.84
C ASN A 587 -34.71 -28.73 64.59
N GLY A 588 -34.06 -28.23 63.53
CA GLY A 588 -33.68 -29.00 62.34
C GLY A 588 -32.16 -29.06 62.14
N ALA A 589 -31.69 -30.00 61.32
CA ALA A 589 -30.31 -29.96 60.84
C ALA A 589 -30.12 -28.75 59.91
N SER A 590 -29.04 -27.98 60.09
CA SER A 590 -28.73 -26.86 59.20
C SER A 590 -28.53 -27.36 57.77
N VAL A 591 -29.08 -26.62 56.80
CA VAL A 591 -28.90 -26.93 55.38
C VAL A 591 -27.78 -26.07 54.84
N ASP A 592 -26.75 -26.73 54.33
CA ASP A 592 -25.66 -26.09 53.61
C ASP A 592 -26.01 -26.06 52.12
N VAL A 593 -26.19 -24.86 51.59
CA VAL A 593 -26.36 -24.63 50.16
C VAL A 593 -25.00 -24.27 49.58
N ASP A 594 -24.43 -25.19 48.79
CA ASP A 594 -23.21 -24.92 48.04
C ASP A 594 -23.53 -23.97 46.87
N LEU A 595 -23.07 -22.73 46.98
CA LEU A 595 -23.22 -21.72 45.92
C LEU A 595 -22.02 -21.73 44.97
N SER A 596 -21.10 -22.71 45.06
CA SER A 596 -19.93 -22.81 44.17
C SER A 596 -20.30 -22.84 42.68
N GLY A 597 -21.45 -23.42 42.31
CA GLY A 597 -21.97 -23.45 40.94
C GLY A 597 -22.64 -22.15 40.44
N TYR A 598 -22.87 -21.17 41.32
CA TYR A 598 -23.34 -19.81 41.00
C TYR A 598 -22.27 -18.74 41.29
N LEU A 599 -21.07 -19.19 41.68
CA LEU A 599 -19.84 -18.40 41.86
C LEU A 599 -18.83 -18.77 40.76
N ASP A 600 -19.31 -19.10 39.56
CA ASP A 600 -18.44 -18.96 38.40
C ASP A 600 -18.22 -17.46 38.22
N ASN A 601 -17.06 -16.99 38.68
CA ASN A 601 -16.57 -15.64 38.43
C ASN A 601 -16.29 -15.42 36.92
N THR A 602 -17.14 -15.92 36.02
CA THR A 602 -17.09 -15.73 34.57
C THR A 602 -17.18 -14.23 34.22
N ASP A 603 -17.60 -13.39 35.18
CA ASP A 603 -17.77 -11.95 35.00
C ASP A 603 -16.77 -11.12 35.82
N ALA A 604 -16.02 -11.72 36.75
CA ALA A 604 -15.02 -11.01 37.55
C ALA A 604 -13.63 -11.23 36.95
N GLN A 605 -13.37 -10.60 35.81
CA GLN A 605 -12.01 -10.50 35.28
C GLN A 605 -11.24 -9.44 36.06
N GLU A 606 -10.47 -9.86 37.07
CA GLU A 606 -9.46 -8.98 37.63
C GLU A 606 -8.28 -8.93 36.64
N LEU A 607 -8.02 -7.74 36.10
CA LEU A 607 -6.87 -7.47 35.24
C LEU A 607 -5.62 -7.46 36.12
N ASP A 608 -4.81 -8.50 36.00
CA ASP A 608 -3.49 -8.55 36.64
C ASP A 608 -2.43 -8.09 35.64
N LEU A 609 -1.65 -7.10 36.05
CA LEU A 609 -0.55 -6.52 35.30
C LEU A 609 0.73 -6.72 36.10
N THR A 610 1.48 -7.76 35.76
CA THR A 610 2.82 -8.00 36.31
C THR A 610 3.85 -7.85 35.20
N SER A 611 4.78 -6.91 35.41
CA SER A 611 5.72 -6.43 34.38
C SER A 611 4.98 -5.91 33.14
N ASN A 612 5.10 -6.59 31.99
CA ASN A 612 4.60 -6.15 30.68
C ASN A 612 3.58 -7.12 30.07
N ILE A 613 3.04 -8.03 30.88
CA ILE A 613 2.08 -9.03 30.43
C ILE A 613 0.74 -8.70 31.08
N LEU A 614 -0.24 -8.38 30.24
CA LEU A 614 -1.62 -8.23 30.69
C LEU A 614 -2.29 -9.60 30.64
N SER A 615 -2.75 -10.05 31.80
CA SER A 615 -3.46 -11.32 31.93
C SER A 615 -4.77 -11.12 32.69
N ILE A 616 -5.76 -11.90 32.28
CA ILE A 616 -7.00 -12.07 33.04
C ILE A 616 -6.78 -13.27 33.96
N SER A 617 -7.10 -13.13 35.24
CA SER A 617 -6.98 -14.24 36.18
C SER A 617 -7.83 -15.44 35.71
N GLY A 618 -7.17 -16.57 35.43
CA GLY A 618 -7.81 -17.80 34.93
C GLY A 618 -7.77 -18.04 33.42
N GLY A 619 -7.30 -17.08 32.60
CA GLY A 619 -7.11 -17.29 31.15
C GLY A 619 -5.76 -17.92 30.80
N ILE A 620 -5.72 -18.81 29.81
CA ILE A 620 -4.45 -19.37 29.26
C ILE A 620 -3.77 -18.45 28.22
N ALA A 621 -4.48 -17.41 27.79
CA ALA A 621 -3.97 -16.42 26.83
C ALA A 621 -3.53 -15.17 27.60
N SER A 622 -2.26 -14.82 27.44
CA SER A 622 -1.69 -13.58 27.93
C SER A 622 -1.32 -12.68 26.75
N VAL A 623 -1.50 -11.38 26.89
CA VAL A 623 -1.08 -10.41 25.88
C VAL A 623 0.23 -9.80 26.34
N ASN A 624 1.30 -10.09 25.60
CA ASN A 624 2.58 -9.43 25.84
C ASN A 624 2.53 -8.02 25.25
N LEU A 625 2.46 -7.02 26.13
CA LEU A 625 2.41 -5.61 25.78
C LEU A 625 3.80 -5.01 25.51
N SER A 626 4.88 -5.80 25.55
CA SER A 626 6.24 -5.31 25.30
C SER A 626 6.44 -4.69 23.91
N GLY A 627 5.56 -4.98 22.94
CA GLY A 627 5.56 -4.34 21.62
C GLY A 627 4.74 -3.05 21.53
N TYR A 628 3.98 -2.71 22.57
CA TYR A 628 3.15 -1.50 22.70
C TYR A 628 3.63 -0.55 23.81
N LEU A 629 4.52 -1.04 24.69
CA LEU A 629 5.32 -0.24 25.62
C LEU A 629 6.57 0.25 24.88
N ASP A 630 6.38 1.15 23.91
CA ASP A 630 7.44 2.13 23.68
C ASP A 630 7.35 3.12 24.84
N ASN A 631 8.45 3.28 25.57
CA ASN A 631 8.52 4.15 26.74
C ASN A 631 8.59 5.61 26.27
N THR A 632 7.52 6.10 25.62
CA THR A 632 7.30 7.53 25.35
C THR A 632 6.61 8.22 26.53
N ASP A 633 6.97 7.83 27.76
CA ASP A 633 6.95 8.77 28.88
C ASP A 633 8.12 9.75 28.73
N ASN A 634 7.89 11.02 29.03
CA ASN A 634 8.89 12.08 28.87
C ASN A 634 10.19 11.72 29.62
N GLN A 635 11.20 11.27 28.87
CA GLN A 635 12.54 11.01 29.36
C GLN A 635 13.21 12.36 29.65
N ASN A 636 12.97 12.90 30.84
CA ASN A 636 13.67 14.08 31.30
C ASN A 636 15.15 13.73 31.54
N LEU A 637 16.02 14.63 31.10
CA LEU A 637 17.43 14.56 31.42
C LEU A 637 17.60 14.70 32.94
N THR A 638 18.06 13.64 33.60
CA THR A 638 18.28 13.69 35.06
C THR A 638 19.62 14.34 35.38
N SER A 639 20.64 14.13 34.53
CA SER A 639 21.89 14.89 34.56
C SER A 639 22.67 14.73 33.25
N ALA A 640 23.46 15.74 32.92
CA ALA A 640 24.53 15.65 31.93
C ALA A 640 25.83 16.07 32.63
N SER A 641 26.84 15.21 32.61
CA SER A 641 28.12 15.45 33.26
C SER A 641 29.26 15.15 32.29
N LEU A 642 30.21 16.08 32.17
CA LEU A 642 31.41 15.92 31.36
C LEU A 642 32.59 15.58 32.27
N THR A 643 33.22 14.43 32.03
CA THR A 643 34.46 14.04 32.73
C THR A 643 35.52 13.66 31.71
N GLY A 644 36.59 14.46 31.62
CA GLY A 644 37.53 14.36 30.51
C GLY A 644 36.84 14.72 29.19
N ASN A 645 36.91 13.82 28.21
CA ASN A 645 36.34 14.01 26.87
C ASN A 645 35.04 13.24 26.65
N THR A 646 34.51 12.59 27.69
CA THR A 646 33.29 11.80 27.62
C THR A 646 32.15 12.56 28.27
N LEU A 647 31.12 12.89 27.49
CA LEU A 647 29.87 13.43 28.00
C LEU A 647 28.95 12.26 28.35
N THR A 648 28.72 12.04 29.64
CA THR A 648 27.77 11.05 30.13
C THR A 648 26.41 11.71 30.32
N ILE A 649 25.42 11.23 29.57
CA ILE A 649 24.03 11.70 29.63
C ILE A 649 23.21 10.63 30.38
N ALA A 650 22.69 11.00 31.54
CA ALA A 650 21.82 10.14 32.35
C ALA A 650 20.36 10.53 32.14
N ILE A 651 19.56 9.57 31.68
CA ILE A 651 18.11 9.68 31.53
C ILE A 651 17.41 8.87 32.63
N GLU A 652 16.26 9.36 33.09
CA GLU A 652 15.50 8.67 34.15
C GLU A 652 15.14 7.26 33.69
N ASN A 653 15.46 6.25 34.52
CA ASN A 653 15.20 4.82 34.27
C ASN A 653 15.87 4.19 33.03
N GLY A 654 16.87 4.86 32.42
CA GLY A 654 17.68 4.32 31.31
C GLY A 654 19.15 4.12 31.67
N ALA A 655 19.86 3.33 30.86
CA ALA A 655 21.32 3.24 30.95
C ALA A 655 21.95 4.57 30.51
N SER A 656 22.91 5.08 31.28
CA SER A 656 23.65 6.29 30.91
C SER A 656 24.39 6.07 29.59
N VAL A 657 24.28 7.02 28.68
CA VAL A 657 24.98 6.98 27.39
C VAL A 657 26.23 7.84 27.49
N ASP A 658 27.37 7.24 27.19
CA ASP A 658 28.66 7.91 27.07
C ASP A 658 28.88 8.33 25.63
N VAL A 659 28.94 9.65 25.40
CA VAL A 659 29.29 10.23 24.12
C VAL A 659 30.77 10.63 24.16
N ASP A 660 31.58 9.95 23.35
CA ASP A 660 32.99 10.30 23.17
C ASP A 660 33.13 11.54 22.27
N LEU A 661 33.52 12.66 22.88
CA LEU A 661 33.72 13.94 22.19
C LEU A 661 35.17 14.15 21.77
N SER A 662 36.06 13.15 21.90
CA SER A 662 37.46 13.26 21.51
C SER A 662 37.66 13.62 20.03
N GLY A 663 36.74 13.21 19.15
CA GLY A 663 36.73 13.56 17.72
C GLY A 663 36.30 15.00 17.41
N TYR A 664 35.73 15.72 18.38
CA TYR A 664 35.34 17.14 18.28
C TYR A 664 36.25 18.06 19.09
N LEU A 665 37.18 17.50 19.86
CA LEU A 665 38.31 18.20 20.45
C LEU A 665 39.48 18.15 19.48
N ASP A 666 39.30 18.73 18.29
CA ASP A 666 40.45 19.34 17.64
C ASP A 666 40.79 20.57 18.49
N ASN A 667 42.01 20.68 18.99
CA ASN A 667 42.42 21.82 19.82
C ASN A 667 42.68 23.06 18.95
N THR A 668 41.96 23.25 17.84
CA THR A 668 42.20 24.34 16.88
C THR A 668 41.79 25.70 17.45
N ASP A 669 40.99 25.70 18.52
CA ASP A 669 40.44 26.91 19.14
C ASP A 669 41.28 27.41 20.34
N ALA A 670 42.27 26.63 20.81
CA ALA A 670 43.19 27.06 21.86
C ALA A 670 44.28 27.98 21.29
N GLN A 671 43.88 29.22 20.99
CA GLN A 671 44.73 30.28 20.48
C GLN A 671 45.32 31.05 21.66
N GLU A 672 46.59 30.80 21.97
CA GLU A 672 47.33 31.56 22.98
C GLU A 672 47.88 32.82 22.30
N LEU A 673 47.52 34.00 22.81
CA LEU A 673 48.12 35.27 22.40
C LEU A 673 49.51 35.37 23.02
N ASP A 674 50.55 35.30 22.19
CA ASP A 674 51.91 35.56 22.61
C ASP A 674 52.35 36.96 22.15
N LEU A 675 52.88 37.73 23.09
CA LEU A 675 53.38 39.09 22.89
C LEU A 675 54.86 39.12 23.25
N THR A 676 55.70 39.07 22.23
CA THR A 676 57.15 39.22 22.39
C THR A 676 57.61 40.52 21.73
N SER A 677 58.16 41.42 22.54
CA SER A 677 58.49 42.80 22.17
C SER A 677 57.28 43.55 21.59
N ASN A 678 57.30 43.86 20.29
CA ASN A 678 56.29 44.70 19.62
C ASN A 678 55.44 43.92 18.61
N THR A 679 55.52 42.59 18.62
CA THR A 679 54.81 41.74 17.67
C THR A 679 53.80 40.88 18.41
N LEU A 680 52.53 41.03 18.04
CA LEU A 680 51.45 40.20 18.55
C LEU A 680 51.22 39.03 17.61
N SER A 681 51.26 37.82 18.15
CA SER A 681 51.05 36.58 17.40
C SER A 681 50.09 35.64 18.10
N ILE A 682 49.46 34.76 17.32
CA ILE A 682 48.58 33.69 17.82
C ILE A 682 49.29 32.37 17.54
N SER A 683 49.33 31.48 18.54
CA SER A 683 49.93 30.15 18.38
C SER A 683 49.33 29.39 17.18
N GLY A 684 50.15 29.07 16.18
CA GLY A 684 49.76 28.33 14.98
C GLY A 684 49.38 29.18 13.75
N GLY A 685 49.30 30.51 13.87
CA GLY A 685 49.06 31.42 12.74
C GLY A 685 50.36 31.87 12.05
N ILE A 686 50.37 31.95 10.72
CA ILE A 686 51.50 32.51 9.93
C ILE A 686 51.46 34.05 9.81
N ALA A 687 50.41 34.69 10.33
CA ALA A 687 50.20 36.13 10.28
C ALA A 687 50.51 36.76 11.64
N THR A 688 51.46 37.69 11.67
CA THR A 688 51.80 38.51 12.85
C THR A 688 51.37 39.94 12.65
N VAL A 689 50.90 40.60 13.72
CA VAL A 689 50.59 42.03 13.70
C VAL A 689 51.75 42.80 14.34
N ASP A 690 52.42 43.63 13.55
CA ASP A 690 53.45 44.55 14.06
C ASP A 690 52.79 45.77 14.70
N LEU A 691 52.95 45.89 16.02
CA LEU A 691 52.41 46.99 16.81
C LEU A 691 53.41 48.14 16.96
N SER A 692 54.56 48.09 16.30
CA SER A 692 55.59 49.15 16.33
C SER A 692 55.06 50.52 15.93
N GLY A 693 54.08 50.58 15.02
CA GLY A 693 53.42 51.82 14.58
C GLY A 693 52.40 52.41 15.56
N TYR A 694 52.07 51.70 16.65
CA TYR A 694 51.14 52.15 17.71
C TYR A 694 51.84 52.48 19.03
N LEU A 695 53.17 52.31 19.09
CA LEU A 695 53.98 52.86 20.17
C LEU A 695 54.08 54.37 19.98
N ASN A 696 53.21 55.11 20.67
CA ASN A 696 53.41 56.54 20.86
C ASN A 696 54.76 56.78 21.53
N THR A 697 55.59 57.53 20.81
CA THR A 697 56.93 58.02 21.14
C THR A 697 56.92 59.12 22.21
N ASP A 698 56.16 58.97 23.30
CA ASP A 698 56.06 60.01 24.34
C ASP A 698 57.11 59.84 25.46
N GLU A 699 58.33 59.40 25.15
CA GLU A 699 59.49 59.72 25.99
C GLU A 699 60.11 61.03 25.49
N GLN A 700 59.52 62.14 25.97
CA GLN A 700 60.11 63.47 25.85
C GLN A 700 61.14 63.66 26.96
N GLU A 701 62.42 63.58 26.60
CA GLU A 701 63.51 63.94 27.51
C GLU A 701 63.63 65.48 27.56
N LEU A 702 63.34 66.05 28.73
CA LEU A 702 63.36 67.48 28.97
C LEU A 702 64.76 67.89 29.46
N ASP A 703 65.63 68.36 28.55
CA ASP A 703 66.94 68.92 28.92
C ASP A 703 66.87 70.44 29.10
N LEU A 704 67.54 70.94 30.13
CA LEU A 704 67.49 72.32 30.57
C LEU A 704 68.93 72.82 30.81
N THR A 705 69.54 73.35 29.75
CA THR A 705 70.83 74.04 29.84
C THR A 705 70.69 75.48 29.34
N SER A 706 70.95 76.42 30.27
CA SER A 706 71.11 77.87 30.02
C SER A 706 69.96 78.56 29.27
N ASP A 707 68.84 78.74 29.99
CA ASP A 707 67.70 79.62 29.64
C ASP A 707 66.97 79.34 28.30
N ILE A 708 67.18 78.18 27.68
CA ILE A 708 66.41 77.71 26.52
C ILE A 708 65.79 76.35 26.84
N LEU A 709 64.47 76.24 26.67
CA LEU A 709 63.74 74.97 26.71
C LEU A 709 63.66 74.43 25.28
N SER A 710 64.30 73.30 24.99
CA SER A 710 64.16 72.59 23.70
C SER A 710 63.50 71.23 23.89
N ILE A 711 62.50 70.96 23.06
CA ILE A 711 61.90 69.63 22.89
C ILE A 711 62.57 69.02 21.66
N SER A 712 63.18 67.84 21.82
CA SER A 712 63.51 66.97 20.69
C SER A 712 62.93 65.59 20.98
N GLY A 713 61.99 65.17 20.14
CA GLY A 713 61.05 64.08 20.39
C GLY A 713 59.65 64.62 20.35
#